data_AF-A0A2D6MWN4-F1
#
_entry.id   AF-A0A2D6MWN4-F1
#
_cell.length_a   1.000
_cell.length_b   1.000
_cell.length_c   1.000
_cell.angle_alpha   90.00
_cell.angle_beta   90.00
_cell.angle_gamma   90.00
#
_symmetry.space_group_name_H-M   'P 1'
#
loop_
_entity.id
_entity.type
_entity.pdbx_description
1 polymer ?
#
loop_
_entity_poly.entity_id
_entity_poly.type
_entity_poly.pdbx_seq_one_letter_code
_entity_poly.pdbx_strand_id
1 'polypeptide(L)'
;MSRAVRLRSLVCGLASLLALIGGAASADILLVSPAIDQNDRIAAILTGASPSPRLDRVRLKGRPNRPDRWRRSIGERAPVDLTRFRLVVLENAASSGLADVEVVGGGDLLAALPGWVESGGHLLVMGGEPSFETYPGTEFASTLPVVLVPDPGTKRYHEAKRRPVEGHASDGTEVRRIHPVAKVRGDVLIRAGGEPFVVWGRTGRGEVTLVLSGVQEHHVPDAGPRESDFFASPQWERLLLERAGRALGRPLAPGSHVDPAELSPPMLRVGHAFRPDDWFGEGHEGTMVLQSPSGQAVLTVEIPTTTLPVLPETLRPGGYEALLSRAGRTRRRAVHIGTPVDLEGFDIRFFLFGHRPGPLGLAPGEAYEWAVELANIGFTSTVYASYVRRPQSNLRTMREILLGGLDLVYYQSFRDKSRYPNRWPSGVQVPQVAKDLSGEAIGWDIHSPAFRDEIDHLLDEHAEIAALPGIRALQLIEENKDGARRSPSLRKVMSDHGLSGKEKPGDAGWLAHEDLRSKATEQTYQRFRALSQRVFPGVPQSSYWPGSYWGRPWNYTHRVSAFAAAVDEFLGPGYGYNRGKAPDGWLSVTRTTNEIFNAHDFDVSGAKGLAVYAQGTPITPTGGRELGIDTWRETAWTALAGGATGLAYFDLPHGEAIRPLGKLHSELHRLGPLLASTSRRPASIAVLASWSTRTGGSRKETSRHHSCIVQTHDVLVYAVEQVDFVREEQLGSLPASLGAIVLTATPLLPRRAVEQLHAFVRGGGHLFVDAGSGTRQPEGSGRRDPWHTVRATGRVHDIAAPERCSVVGRFEVSRKLLARRWRERLAQIGIEPTSATPDPWTEARLMGDGDLRYWVFLNHYAEPRTLAAHARVAGATWLWRDMRTGQRVRPVAKLGGMAAAVPVGPTDAAVWAGTRRPTATLQIEPRVEWHRIVIEVTALDSEGRLAPDSTPVQLAIRGADGEPRLAAPLRSRGTRGGRASWRVPIPAGDPGGDWSIRVEAPLAGLTEVLSVQVASPAKSHDSPVARVDRTRITTVR
;
A
#
# COMPACT_ATOMS: atom_id res chain seq x y z
N MET A 1 -49.26 0.50 -53.72
CA MET A 1 -48.87 1.44 -52.65
C MET A 1 -48.62 0.62 -51.38
N SER A 2 -47.37 0.55 -50.96
CA SER A 2 -46.78 -0.64 -50.35
C SER A 2 -46.70 -0.59 -48.82
N ARG A 3 -46.66 -1.78 -48.22
CA ARG A 3 -46.37 -2.07 -46.81
C ARG A 3 -45.17 -1.30 -46.22
N ALA A 4 -44.30 -0.73 -47.05
CA ALA A 4 -43.17 0.10 -46.65
C ALA A 4 -43.56 1.43 -45.97
N VAL A 5 -44.72 2.01 -46.29
CA VAL A 5 -45.16 3.28 -45.66
C VAL A 5 -45.75 3.03 -44.28
N ARG A 6 -46.53 1.95 -44.09
CA ARG A 6 -47.05 1.59 -42.76
C ARG A 6 -45.97 1.08 -41.80
N LEU A 7 -44.91 0.43 -42.30
CA LEU A 7 -43.76 0.07 -41.46
C LEU A 7 -42.96 1.30 -41.01
N ARG A 8 -42.80 2.32 -41.87
CA ARG A 8 -42.08 3.56 -41.49
C ARG A 8 -42.84 4.40 -40.47
N SER A 9 -44.16 4.50 -40.55
CA SER A 9 -44.94 5.22 -39.54
C SER A 9 -44.99 4.49 -38.19
N LEU A 10 -44.98 3.15 -38.19
CA LEU A 10 -44.90 2.37 -36.95
C LEU A 10 -43.50 2.45 -36.33
N VAL A 11 -42.42 2.42 -37.13
CA VAL A 11 -41.04 2.55 -36.64
C VAL A 11 -40.72 3.97 -36.16
N CYS A 12 -41.23 5.02 -36.82
CA CYS A 12 -41.10 6.40 -36.31
C CYS A 12 -41.94 6.62 -35.05
N GLY A 13 -43.15 6.07 -34.99
CA GLY A 13 -44.00 6.14 -33.79
C GLY A 13 -43.39 5.40 -32.60
N LEU A 14 -42.81 4.21 -32.82
CA LEU A 14 -42.12 3.45 -31.77
C LEU A 14 -40.79 4.10 -31.37
N ALA A 15 -40.06 4.73 -32.30
CA ALA A 15 -38.83 5.47 -32.00
C ALA A 15 -39.11 6.77 -31.23
N SER A 16 -40.18 7.48 -31.52
CA SER A 16 -40.62 8.65 -30.75
C SER A 16 -41.18 8.26 -29.37
N LEU A 17 -41.89 7.13 -29.27
CA LEU A 17 -42.35 6.59 -27.98
C LEU A 17 -41.17 6.02 -27.16
N LEU A 18 -40.17 5.39 -27.79
CA LEU A 18 -38.92 4.94 -27.15
C LEU A 18 -37.97 6.11 -26.84
N ALA A 19 -38.06 7.24 -27.53
CA ALA A 19 -37.34 8.47 -27.15
C ALA A 19 -38.04 9.21 -26.00
N LEU A 20 -39.37 9.09 -25.87
CA LEU A 20 -40.15 9.59 -24.73
C LEU A 20 -40.10 8.66 -23.51
N ILE A 21 -39.88 7.35 -23.70
CA ILE A 21 -39.72 6.35 -22.63
C ILE A 21 -38.22 6.13 -22.30
N GLY A 22 -37.32 6.45 -23.23
CA GLY A 22 -35.86 6.33 -23.11
C GLY A 22 -35.13 7.67 -22.91
N GLY A 23 -35.84 8.72 -22.51
CA GLY A 23 -35.33 10.08 -22.40
C GLY A 23 -35.22 10.62 -20.97
N ALA A 24 -34.79 9.82 -20.00
CA ALA A 24 -34.18 10.40 -18.81
C ALA A 24 -32.70 10.67 -19.13
N ALA A 25 -32.45 11.69 -19.96
CA ALA A 25 -31.13 12.32 -19.99
C ALA A 25 -30.75 12.60 -18.54
N SER A 26 -29.68 11.98 -18.04
CA SER A 26 -29.27 12.15 -16.66
C SER A 26 -29.11 13.64 -16.42
N ALA A 27 -29.97 14.21 -15.59
CA ALA A 27 -29.78 15.56 -15.12
C ALA A 27 -28.40 15.63 -14.45
N ASP A 28 -27.52 16.49 -14.95
CA ASP A 28 -26.16 16.63 -14.44
C ASP A 28 -26.16 17.58 -13.22
N ILE A 29 -25.22 17.38 -12.30
CA ILE A 29 -24.91 18.33 -11.22
C ILE A 29 -23.64 19.10 -11.62
N LEU A 30 -23.65 20.43 -11.48
CA LEU A 30 -22.46 21.26 -11.60
C LEU A 30 -21.92 21.60 -10.21
N LEU A 31 -20.69 21.24 -9.90
CA LEU A 31 -20.00 21.64 -8.67
C LEU A 31 -18.94 22.69 -8.98
N VAL A 32 -19.04 23.84 -8.31
CA VAL A 32 -18.08 24.95 -8.40
C VAL A 32 -17.47 25.17 -7.02
N SER A 33 -16.17 24.93 -6.91
CA SER A 33 -15.45 24.98 -5.63
C SER A 33 -13.98 25.36 -5.83
N PRO A 34 -13.35 26.04 -4.86
CA PRO A 34 -11.91 26.26 -4.87
C PRO A 34 -11.10 24.99 -4.56
N ALA A 35 -11.75 23.98 -3.95
CA ALA A 35 -11.14 22.76 -3.43
C ALA A 35 -11.44 21.51 -4.28
N ILE A 36 -11.87 21.67 -5.55
CA ILE A 36 -12.19 20.52 -6.42
C ILE A 36 -10.93 19.69 -6.71
N ASP A 37 -10.73 18.66 -5.90
CA ASP A 37 -9.90 17.50 -6.13
C ASP A 37 -10.64 16.23 -5.65
N GLN A 38 -10.00 15.05 -5.65
CA GLN A 38 -10.62 13.81 -5.17
C GLN A 38 -10.91 13.78 -3.66
N ASN A 39 -10.52 14.81 -2.92
CA ASN A 39 -10.80 15.01 -1.50
C ASN A 39 -11.93 16.02 -1.25
N ASP A 40 -12.51 16.62 -2.29
CA ASP A 40 -13.73 17.41 -2.18
C ASP A 40 -14.86 16.50 -1.66
N ARG A 41 -15.30 16.77 -0.44
CA ARG A 41 -16.25 15.92 0.28
C ARG A 41 -17.61 15.87 -0.41
N ILE A 42 -18.05 16.99 -0.97
CA ILE A 42 -19.34 17.07 -1.67
C ILE A 42 -19.25 16.24 -2.95
N ALA A 43 -18.13 16.34 -3.67
CA ALA A 43 -17.87 15.49 -4.82
C ALA A 43 -17.83 14.00 -4.44
N ALA A 44 -17.22 13.63 -3.32
CA ALA A 44 -17.15 12.26 -2.83
C ALA A 44 -18.52 11.69 -2.45
N ILE A 45 -19.33 12.44 -1.69
CA ILE A 45 -20.69 12.03 -1.31
C ILE A 45 -21.58 11.86 -2.55
N LEU A 46 -21.55 12.83 -3.47
CA LEU A 46 -22.36 12.77 -4.68
C LEU A 46 -21.88 11.68 -5.64
N THR A 47 -20.57 11.44 -5.77
CA THR A 47 -20.04 10.35 -6.62
C THR A 47 -20.29 8.97 -5.98
N GLY A 48 -20.36 8.89 -4.66
CA GLY A 48 -20.64 7.66 -3.92
C GLY A 48 -22.12 7.28 -3.87
N ALA A 49 -23.05 8.22 -4.10
CA ALA A 49 -24.49 8.01 -3.96
C ALA A 49 -25.03 6.86 -4.81
N SER A 50 -26.15 6.26 -4.37
CA SER A 50 -26.88 5.26 -5.13
C SER A 50 -28.30 5.73 -5.46
N PRO A 51 -28.68 5.87 -6.75
CA PRO A 51 -27.81 5.78 -7.94
C PRO A 51 -26.86 6.99 -8.06
N SER A 52 -25.63 6.79 -8.57
CA SER A 52 -24.66 7.90 -8.68
C SER A 52 -25.14 8.95 -9.70
N PRO A 53 -25.28 10.24 -9.31
CA PRO A 53 -25.44 11.34 -10.25
C PRO A 53 -24.18 11.56 -11.08
N ARG A 54 -24.36 12.18 -12.25
CA ARG A 54 -23.26 12.66 -13.08
C ARG A 54 -22.88 14.06 -12.62
N LEU A 55 -21.58 14.27 -12.41
CA LEU A 55 -21.03 15.46 -11.75
C LEU A 55 -19.99 16.14 -12.64
N ASP A 56 -20.30 17.34 -13.12
CA ASP A 56 -19.36 18.23 -13.81
C ASP A 56 -18.74 19.20 -12.79
N ARG A 57 -17.46 19.53 -12.97
CA ARG A 57 -16.64 20.20 -11.94
C ARG A 57 -15.93 21.44 -12.50
N VAL A 58 -16.02 22.56 -11.79
CA VAL A 58 -15.33 23.82 -12.13
C VAL A 58 -14.45 24.27 -10.96
N ARG A 59 -13.13 24.09 -11.10
CA ARG A 59 -12.16 24.44 -10.04
C ARG A 59 -11.76 25.91 -10.09
N LEU A 60 -12.01 26.63 -9.00
CA LEU A 60 -11.51 27.99 -8.77
C LEU A 60 -10.12 27.95 -8.10
N LYS A 61 -9.24 28.93 -8.38
CA LYS A 61 -7.87 29.05 -7.85
C LYS A 61 -7.63 30.48 -7.39
N GLY A 62 -7.24 30.67 -6.13
CA GLY A 62 -7.01 31.98 -5.50
C GLY A 62 -6.65 31.81 -4.03
N ARG A 63 -6.27 32.89 -3.33
CA ARG A 63 -6.11 32.87 -1.87
C ARG A 63 -7.41 33.36 -1.23
N PRO A 64 -7.93 32.69 -0.17
CA PRO A 64 -9.17 33.07 0.51
C PRO A 64 -9.24 34.56 0.89
N ASN A 65 -8.11 35.10 1.33
CA ASN A 65 -8.00 36.45 1.90
C ASN A 65 -7.90 37.57 0.85
N ARG A 66 -8.08 37.27 -0.45
CA ARG A 66 -8.02 38.25 -1.55
C ARG A 66 -9.05 37.95 -2.64
N PRO A 67 -10.27 38.52 -2.54
CA PRO A 67 -11.35 38.31 -3.51
C PRO A 67 -10.98 38.66 -4.95
N ASP A 68 -10.06 39.58 -5.18
CA ASP A 68 -9.62 40.03 -6.51
C ASP A 68 -8.69 39.04 -7.24
N ARG A 69 -8.33 37.90 -6.62
CA ARG A 69 -7.30 36.97 -7.14
C ARG A 69 -7.79 35.57 -7.47
N TRP A 70 -9.09 35.35 -7.50
CA TRP A 70 -9.69 34.07 -7.92
C TRP A 70 -9.69 33.94 -9.45
N ARG A 71 -9.33 32.76 -9.99
CA ARG A 71 -9.34 32.41 -11.43
C ARG A 71 -9.61 30.92 -11.65
N ARG A 72 -10.13 30.51 -12.82
CA ARG A 72 -10.32 29.10 -13.20
C ARG A 72 -8.99 28.34 -13.42
N SER A 73 -8.88 27.06 -13.01
CA SER A 73 -7.59 26.34 -13.04
C SER A 73 -7.48 24.94 -13.69
N ILE A 74 -8.56 24.19 -13.99
CA ILE A 74 -8.47 22.85 -14.62
C ILE A 74 -9.57 22.62 -15.68
N GLY A 75 -9.22 22.00 -16.83
CA GLY A 75 -10.13 21.41 -17.83
C GLY A 75 -10.80 22.38 -18.82
N GLU A 76 -10.97 21.94 -20.09
CA GLU A 76 -11.42 22.69 -21.30
C GLU A 76 -12.00 24.09 -21.06
N ARG A 77 -11.44 25.13 -21.71
CA ARG A 77 -11.99 26.50 -21.75
C ARG A 77 -13.42 26.60 -22.33
N ALA A 78 -14.10 25.48 -22.57
CA ALA A 78 -15.48 25.44 -22.98
C ALA A 78 -16.36 26.20 -21.97
N PRO A 79 -17.29 27.03 -22.47
CA PRO A 79 -18.32 27.66 -21.65
C PRO A 79 -19.23 26.60 -20.99
N VAL A 80 -19.73 26.91 -19.80
CA VAL A 80 -20.67 26.06 -19.05
C VAL A 80 -22.07 26.19 -19.65
N ASP A 81 -22.67 25.06 -20.06
CA ASP A 81 -24.06 25.03 -20.51
C ASP A 81 -25.00 24.78 -19.33
N LEU A 82 -25.53 25.86 -18.73
CA LEU A 82 -26.45 25.79 -17.59
C LEU A 82 -27.75 25.02 -17.90
N THR A 83 -28.15 24.89 -19.17
CA THR A 83 -29.39 24.19 -19.53
C THR A 83 -29.30 22.67 -19.30
N ARG A 84 -28.08 22.13 -19.17
CA ARG A 84 -27.82 20.71 -18.90
C ARG A 84 -27.93 20.32 -17.42
N PHE A 85 -27.81 21.29 -16.52
CA PHE A 85 -27.76 21.04 -15.09
C PHE A 85 -29.13 21.26 -14.45
N ARG A 86 -29.51 20.38 -13.52
CA ARG A 86 -30.67 20.62 -12.65
C ARG A 86 -30.28 21.15 -11.29
N LEU A 87 -29.04 20.93 -10.88
CA LEU A 87 -28.46 21.41 -9.63
C LEU A 87 -27.10 22.06 -9.90
N VAL A 88 -26.92 23.28 -9.38
CA VAL A 88 -25.60 23.92 -9.25
C VAL A 88 -25.25 23.99 -7.77
N VAL A 89 -24.06 23.53 -7.42
CA VAL A 89 -23.51 23.53 -6.08
C VAL A 89 -22.34 24.50 -6.02
N LEU A 90 -22.45 25.53 -5.18
CA LEU A 90 -21.41 26.51 -4.94
C LEU A 90 -20.84 26.29 -3.54
N GLU A 91 -19.59 25.86 -3.46
CA GLU A 91 -18.86 25.72 -2.20
C GLU A 91 -17.75 26.77 -2.15
N ASN A 92 -17.81 27.72 -1.20
CA ASN A 92 -16.78 28.74 -1.00
C ASN A 92 -16.35 29.49 -2.30
N ALA A 93 -17.25 29.59 -3.27
CA ALA A 93 -17.04 30.29 -4.54
C ALA A 93 -17.29 31.79 -4.38
N ALA A 94 -16.25 32.62 -4.43
CA ALA A 94 -16.37 34.09 -4.43
C ALA A 94 -17.05 34.61 -5.71
N SER A 95 -17.71 35.77 -5.64
CA SER A 95 -18.36 36.38 -6.82
C SER A 95 -17.40 36.60 -7.99
N SER A 96 -16.18 37.07 -7.73
CA SER A 96 -15.11 37.23 -8.73
C SER A 96 -14.69 35.92 -9.39
N GLY A 97 -14.68 34.81 -8.65
CA GLY A 97 -14.37 33.49 -9.20
C GLY A 97 -15.49 32.95 -10.09
N LEU A 98 -16.75 33.29 -9.79
CA LEU A 98 -17.90 32.97 -10.64
C LEU A 98 -17.94 33.83 -11.91
N ALA A 99 -17.57 35.12 -11.80
CA ALA A 99 -17.47 36.02 -12.94
C ALA A 99 -16.39 35.61 -13.97
N ASP A 100 -15.41 34.80 -13.56
CA ASP A 100 -14.37 34.24 -14.42
C ASP A 100 -14.80 32.94 -15.17
N VAL A 101 -16.03 32.47 -14.98
CA VAL A 101 -16.55 31.25 -15.62
C VAL A 101 -17.55 31.61 -16.72
N GLU A 102 -17.16 31.44 -17.99
CA GLU A 102 -18.04 31.71 -19.14
C GLU A 102 -19.20 30.70 -19.25
N VAL A 103 -20.37 31.15 -19.70
CA VAL A 103 -21.54 30.30 -19.98
C VAL A 103 -21.91 30.25 -21.48
N VAL A 104 -22.51 29.15 -21.92
CA VAL A 104 -23.03 29.00 -23.29
C VAL A 104 -24.16 30.02 -23.50
N GLY A 105 -24.03 30.87 -24.52
CA GLY A 105 -24.95 31.99 -24.77
C GLY A 105 -24.36 33.38 -24.49
N GLY A 106 -23.15 33.44 -23.89
CA GLY A 106 -22.43 34.69 -23.59
C GLY A 106 -22.63 35.16 -22.15
N GLY A 107 -21.65 35.91 -21.62
CA GLY A 107 -21.63 36.35 -20.23
C GLY A 107 -20.94 35.38 -19.28
N ASP A 108 -20.95 35.71 -17.99
CA ASP A 108 -20.33 34.92 -16.93
C ASP A 108 -21.37 34.19 -16.05
N LEU A 109 -20.89 33.19 -15.31
CA LEU A 109 -21.72 32.31 -14.49
C LEU A 109 -22.40 33.09 -13.36
N LEU A 110 -21.77 34.13 -12.80
CA LEU A 110 -22.37 34.95 -11.75
C LEU A 110 -23.64 35.68 -12.25
N ALA A 111 -23.57 36.26 -13.45
CA ALA A 111 -24.68 36.97 -14.09
C ALA A 111 -25.76 36.02 -14.64
N ALA A 112 -25.40 34.79 -15.04
CA ALA A 112 -26.34 33.84 -15.63
C ALA A 112 -27.17 33.04 -14.61
N LEU A 113 -26.64 32.84 -13.40
CA LEU A 113 -27.31 32.06 -12.34
C LEU A 113 -28.71 32.59 -11.96
N PRO A 114 -28.97 33.90 -11.82
CA PRO A 114 -30.31 34.41 -11.51
C PRO A 114 -31.39 33.94 -12.49
N GLY A 115 -31.21 34.19 -13.79
CA GLY A 115 -32.17 33.79 -14.83
C GLY A 115 -32.32 32.28 -14.92
N TRP A 116 -31.25 31.52 -14.68
CA TRP A 116 -31.31 30.06 -14.62
C TRP A 116 -32.15 29.56 -13.43
N VAL A 117 -31.97 30.10 -12.23
CA VAL A 117 -32.81 29.78 -11.06
C VAL A 117 -34.27 30.15 -11.35
N GLU A 118 -34.54 31.36 -11.83
CA GLU A 118 -35.92 31.80 -12.13
C GLU A 118 -36.65 30.87 -13.11
N SER A 119 -35.92 30.28 -14.06
CA SER A 119 -36.44 29.33 -15.05
C SER A 119 -36.77 27.93 -14.48
N GLY A 120 -36.33 27.62 -13.26
CA GLY A 120 -36.56 26.33 -12.60
C GLY A 120 -35.31 25.58 -12.13
N GLY A 121 -34.14 26.22 -12.11
CA GLY A 121 -32.90 25.64 -11.59
C GLY A 121 -32.89 25.48 -10.07
N HIS A 122 -32.18 24.46 -9.56
CA HIS A 122 -31.93 24.31 -8.12
C HIS A 122 -30.52 24.75 -7.75
N LEU A 123 -30.39 25.69 -6.84
CA LEU A 123 -29.11 26.22 -6.39
C LEU A 123 -28.83 25.80 -4.94
N LEU A 124 -27.65 25.22 -4.70
CA LEU A 124 -27.15 24.92 -3.36
C LEU A 124 -25.89 25.75 -3.10
N VAL A 125 -25.97 26.69 -2.16
CA VAL A 125 -24.85 27.56 -1.78
C VAL A 125 -24.39 27.20 -0.37
N MET A 126 -23.11 26.93 -0.21
CA MET A 126 -22.51 26.44 1.03
C MET A 126 -21.17 27.13 1.24
N GLY A 127 -20.89 27.61 2.45
CA GLY A 127 -19.60 28.26 2.68
C GLY A 127 -19.58 29.23 3.85
N GLY A 128 -18.50 30.00 3.93
CA GLY A 128 -18.36 31.22 4.72
C GLY A 128 -17.74 32.35 3.88
N GLU A 129 -16.85 33.15 4.48
CA GLU A 129 -15.96 34.04 3.71
C GLU A 129 -15.09 33.19 2.76
N PRO A 130 -14.92 33.55 1.47
CA PRO A 130 -15.31 34.82 0.84
C PRO A 130 -16.66 34.81 0.11
N SER A 131 -17.40 33.70 0.04
CA SER A 131 -18.67 33.63 -0.73
C SER A 131 -19.70 34.65 -0.24
N PHE A 132 -20.00 34.63 1.06
CA PHE A 132 -21.08 35.43 1.62
C PHE A 132 -20.76 36.91 1.78
N GLU A 133 -19.49 37.29 1.82
CA GLU A 133 -19.06 38.69 1.86
C GLU A 133 -19.01 39.34 0.46
N THR A 134 -18.90 38.54 -0.60
CA THR A 134 -18.65 39.05 -1.95
C THR A 134 -19.87 39.03 -2.86
N TYR A 135 -20.97 38.38 -2.46
CA TYR A 135 -22.25 38.43 -3.18
C TYR A 135 -23.01 39.75 -3.00
N PRO A 136 -23.06 40.38 -1.81
CA PRO A 136 -23.76 41.66 -1.64
C PRO A 136 -23.30 42.71 -2.66
N GLY A 137 -24.24 43.37 -3.33
CA GLY A 137 -23.96 44.32 -4.42
C GLY A 137 -23.91 43.71 -5.82
N THR A 138 -24.04 42.39 -5.96
CA THR A 138 -24.20 41.69 -7.25
C THR A 138 -25.67 41.35 -7.53
N GLU A 139 -26.06 41.17 -8.80
CA GLU A 139 -27.41 40.70 -9.16
C GLU A 139 -27.73 39.33 -8.54
N PHE A 140 -26.71 38.48 -8.37
CA PHE A 140 -26.82 37.17 -7.75
C PHE A 140 -27.32 37.23 -6.30
N ALA A 141 -27.00 38.29 -5.53
CA ALA A 141 -27.48 38.42 -4.15
C ALA A 141 -29.00 38.42 -4.02
N SER A 142 -29.71 38.95 -5.03
CA SER A 142 -31.19 38.98 -5.05
C SER A 142 -31.83 37.59 -5.15
N THR A 143 -31.07 36.58 -5.57
CA THR A 143 -31.57 35.20 -5.71
C THR A 143 -31.43 34.38 -4.44
N LEU A 144 -30.61 34.82 -3.49
CA LEU A 144 -30.41 34.14 -2.22
C LEU A 144 -31.65 34.34 -1.33
N PRO A 145 -32.04 33.32 -0.53
CA PRO A 145 -33.24 33.39 0.31
C PRO A 145 -33.10 34.37 1.49
N VAL A 146 -31.88 34.84 1.77
CA VAL A 146 -31.56 35.80 2.82
C VAL A 146 -30.56 36.82 2.31
N VAL A 147 -30.82 38.10 2.59
CA VAL A 147 -29.86 39.19 2.38
C VAL A 147 -28.84 39.16 3.51
N LEU A 148 -27.57 38.90 3.19
CA LEU A 148 -26.47 38.87 4.16
C LEU A 148 -25.86 40.27 4.27
N VAL A 149 -25.74 40.82 5.49
CA VAL A 149 -25.12 42.13 5.72
C VAL A 149 -23.61 41.95 5.99
N PRO A 150 -22.71 42.61 5.23
CA PRO A 150 -21.27 42.55 5.48
C PRO A 150 -20.90 43.17 6.85
N ASP A 151 -20.03 42.50 7.63
CA ASP A 151 -19.46 43.07 8.86
C ASP A 151 -18.27 43.99 8.49
N PRO A 152 -18.27 45.29 8.84
CA PRO A 152 -17.30 46.27 8.36
C PRO A 152 -15.85 46.13 8.88
N GLY A 153 -15.43 45.00 9.46
CA GLY A 153 -14.04 44.85 9.90
C GLY A 153 -13.60 43.43 10.27
N THR A 154 -12.99 42.73 9.31
CA THR A 154 -12.40 41.38 9.44
C THR A 154 -11.47 41.23 10.66
N LYS A 155 -10.74 42.29 11.05
CA LYS A 155 -9.81 42.25 12.19
C LYS A 155 -10.51 42.22 13.57
N ARG A 156 -11.71 42.81 13.71
CA ARG A 156 -12.53 42.75 14.94
C ARG A 156 -13.41 41.50 14.99
N TYR A 157 -13.73 40.93 13.83
CA TYR A 157 -14.50 39.68 13.69
C TYR A 157 -13.79 38.47 14.30
N HIS A 158 -12.48 38.30 14.03
CA HIS A 158 -11.68 37.22 14.62
C HIS A 158 -11.54 37.34 16.15
N GLU A 159 -11.52 38.57 16.68
CA GLU A 159 -11.45 38.84 18.13
C GLU A 159 -12.80 38.64 18.84
N ALA A 160 -13.91 38.60 18.09
CA ALA A 160 -15.28 38.63 18.62
C ALA A 160 -16.14 37.42 18.21
N LYS A 161 -15.61 36.18 18.29
CA LYS A 161 -16.29 34.88 18.01
C LYS A 161 -17.58 34.57 18.83
N ARG A 162 -18.40 35.56 19.20
CA ARG A 162 -19.67 35.41 19.93
C ARG A 162 -20.77 36.40 19.52
N ARG A 163 -20.79 36.97 18.31
CA ARG A 163 -21.88 37.87 17.88
C ARG A 163 -22.57 37.47 16.56
N PRO A 164 -23.85 37.87 16.38
CA PRO A 164 -24.79 37.34 15.39
C PRO A 164 -24.44 37.73 13.94
N VAL A 165 -24.88 36.93 12.97
CA VAL A 165 -25.06 37.36 11.57
C VAL A 165 -26.50 37.86 11.44
N GLU A 166 -26.71 39.08 10.94
CA GLU A 166 -28.04 39.62 10.71
C GLU A 166 -28.44 39.43 9.24
N GLY A 167 -29.68 39.01 9.00
CA GLY A 167 -30.21 38.86 7.66
C GLY A 167 -31.73 38.91 7.63
N HIS A 168 -32.29 39.35 6.51
CA HIS A 168 -33.73 39.44 6.29
C HIS A 168 -34.19 38.27 5.41
N ALA A 169 -35.25 37.56 5.83
CA ALA A 169 -35.86 36.45 5.09
C ALA A 169 -37.16 36.91 4.43
N SER A 170 -37.38 36.55 3.16
CA SER A 170 -38.60 36.89 2.43
C SER A 170 -39.76 35.92 2.73
N ASP A 171 -40.99 36.32 2.39
CA ASP A 171 -42.19 35.48 2.55
C ASP A 171 -42.04 34.12 1.85
N GLY A 172 -42.20 33.04 2.61
CA GLY A 172 -42.07 31.66 2.11
C GLY A 172 -40.74 30.97 2.42
N THR A 173 -39.83 31.62 3.15
CA THR A 173 -38.55 31.05 3.60
C THR A 173 -38.73 30.04 4.73
N GLU A 174 -38.16 28.84 4.60
CA GLU A 174 -38.13 27.83 5.67
C GLU A 174 -36.72 27.77 6.29
N VAL A 175 -36.63 27.97 7.60
CA VAL A 175 -35.37 27.88 8.38
C VAL A 175 -35.39 26.58 9.17
N ARG A 176 -34.46 25.64 8.88
CA ARG A 176 -34.35 24.37 9.62
C ARG A 176 -33.14 24.39 10.55
N ARG A 177 -33.40 24.30 11.85
CA ARG A 177 -32.44 23.78 12.85
C ARG A 177 -32.46 22.25 12.74
N ILE A 178 -31.31 21.61 12.85
CA ILE A 178 -31.23 20.14 12.80
C ILE A 178 -31.65 19.63 14.19
N HIS A 179 -32.99 19.60 14.39
CA HIS A 179 -33.84 19.35 15.59
C HIS A 179 -34.28 20.58 16.43
N PRO A 180 -35.57 20.74 16.79
CA PRO A 180 -36.82 20.50 16.04
C PRO A 180 -37.24 21.72 15.17
N VAL A 181 -38.19 21.50 14.26
CA VAL A 181 -38.60 22.41 13.16
C VAL A 181 -39.51 23.55 13.65
N ALA A 182 -39.16 24.81 13.36
CA ALA A 182 -40.06 25.96 13.49
C ALA A 182 -40.20 26.65 12.13
N LYS A 183 -41.42 26.75 11.59
CA LYS A 183 -41.73 27.62 10.46
C LYS A 183 -41.85 29.05 11.00
N VAL A 184 -40.98 29.95 10.56
CA VAL A 184 -40.99 31.35 11.01
C VAL A 184 -41.48 32.25 9.86
N ARG A 185 -42.33 33.22 10.17
CA ARG A 185 -42.79 34.28 9.24
C ARG A 185 -42.38 35.64 9.83
N GLY A 186 -41.83 36.54 9.03
CA GLY A 186 -41.39 37.89 9.44
C GLY A 186 -39.86 38.08 9.46
N ASP A 187 -39.39 39.23 9.94
CA ASP A 187 -37.97 39.52 10.15
C ASP A 187 -37.35 38.54 11.16
N VAL A 188 -36.42 37.69 10.72
CA VAL A 188 -35.78 36.66 11.56
C VAL A 188 -34.30 36.97 11.75
N LEU A 189 -33.91 37.26 12.99
CA LEU A 189 -32.50 37.35 13.37
C LEU A 189 -31.90 35.93 13.53
N ILE A 190 -30.98 35.52 12.64
CA ILE A 190 -30.35 34.19 12.67
C ILE A 190 -29.03 34.23 13.45
N ARG A 191 -29.03 33.73 14.71
CA ARG A 191 -27.79 33.62 15.50
C ARG A 191 -27.02 32.34 15.14
N ALA A 192 -25.95 32.46 14.37
CA ALA A 192 -25.02 31.36 14.13
C ALA A 192 -24.20 31.03 15.40
N GLY A 193 -24.28 29.79 15.87
CA GLY A 193 -23.37 29.19 16.85
C GLY A 193 -22.39 28.23 16.17
N GLY A 194 -21.82 27.28 16.92
CA GLY A 194 -20.94 26.23 16.36
C GLY A 194 -21.66 25.21 15.44
N GLU A 195 -22.97 25.32 15.26
CA GLU A 195 -23.79 24.43 14.43
C GLU A 195 -24.31 25.16 13.17
N PRO A 196 -24.36 24.50 11.99
CA PRO A 196 -24.83 25.10 10.75
C PRO A 196 -26.36 25.15 10.63
N PHE A 197 -26.84 26.15 9.91
CA PHE A 197 -28.26 26.39 9.60
C PHE A 197 -28.52 26.20 8.12
N VAL A 198 -29.69 25.64 7.79
CA VAL A 198 -30.15 25.52 6.40
C VAL A 198 -31.32 26.47 6.21
N VAL A 199 -31.16 27.38 5.26
CA VAL A 199 -32.20 28.31 4.81
C VAL A 199 -32.61 27.92 3.40
N TRP A 200 -33.92 27.79 3.18
CA TRP A 200 -34.46 27.42 1.89
C TRP A 200 -35.50 28.45 1.45
N GLY A 201 -35.46 28.84 0.18
CA GLY A 201 -36.43 29.73 -0.44
C GLY A 201 -36.65 29.44 -1.92
N ARG A 202 -37.66 30.08 -2.49
CA ARG A 202 -38.02 29.99 -3.90
C ARG A 202 -37.79 31.31 -4.61
N THR A 203 -37.21 31.23 -5.80
CA THR A 203 -36.93 32.37 -6.67
C THR A 203 -37.44 32.02 -8.07
N GLY A 204 -38.49 32.71 -8.54
CA GLY A 204 -39.21 32.31 -9.75
C GLY A 204 -39.78 30.88 -9.66
N ARG A 205 -39.40 30.02 -10.61
CA ARG A 205 -39.76 28.58 -10.61
C ARG A 205 -38.70 27.70 -9.94
N GLY A 206 -37.54 28.24 -9.58
CA GLY A 206 -36.43 27.49 -9.00
C GLY A 206 -36.42 27.48 -7.48
N GLU A 207 -35.48 26.73 -6.92
CA GLU A 207 -35.29 26.61 -5.47
C GLU A 207 -33.84 26.92 -5.10
N VAL A 208 -33.66 27.71 -4.04
CA VAL A 208 -32.33 28.06 -3.52
C VAL A 208 -32.21 27.57 -2.08
N THR A 209 -31.19 26.76 -1.83
CA THR A 209 -30.81 26.26 -0.51
C THR A 209 -29.48 26.89 -0.11
N LEU A 210 -29.47 27.56 1.02
CA LEU A 210 -28.32 28.22 1.61
C LEU A 210 -27.94 27.48 2.90
N VAL A 211 -26.69 27.05 3.03
CA VAL A 211 -26.15 26.48 4.26
C VAL A 211 -25.21 27.50 4.90
N LEU A 212 -25.64 28.09 6.03
CA LEU A 212 -24.89 29.07 6.80
C LEU A 212 -24.16 28.37 7.96
N SER A 213 -22.84 28.52 8.07
CA SER A 213 -22.10 28.05 9.24
C SER A 213 -21.17 29.14 9.78
N GLY A 214 -21.18 29.37 11.10
CA GLY A 214 -20.49 30.48 11.74
C GLY A 214 -18.97 30.34 11.90
N VAL A 215 -18.37 29.24 11.44
CA VAL A 215 -16.92 29.02 11.45
C VAL A 215 -16.53 28.28 10.17
N GLN A 216 -16.14 29.01 9.14
CA GLN A 216 -15.38 28.46 8.00
C GLN A 216 -14.07 29.22 7.76
N GLU A 217 -13.53 29.88 8.78
CA GLU A 217 -12.07 29.98 8.78
C GLU A 217 -11.55 28.57 8.97
N HIS A 218 -10.72 28.12 8.03
CA HIS A 218 -9.81 26.98 8.12
C HIS A 218 -10.05 26.07 9.33
N HIS A 219 -10.44 24.80 9.12
CA HIS A 219 -10.44 23.79 10.18
C HIS A 219 -9.07 23.73 10.91
N VAL A 220 -8.95 24.54 11.96
CA VAL A 220 -7.90 24.52 12.98
C VAL A 220 -8.32 23.40 13.96
N PRO A 221 -7.52 22.33 14.11
CA PRO A 221 -7.84 21.21 14.99
C PRO A 221 -7.44 21.45 16.46
N ASP A 222 -7.07 22.67 16.86
CA ASP A 222 -6.43 22.95 18.15
C ASP A 222 -7.38 23.35 19.30
N ALA A 223 -8.54 22.69 19.46
CA ALA A 223 -9.44 23.04 20.57
C ALA A 223 -10.20 21.86 21.19
N GLY A 224 -9.50 20.81 21.61
CA GLY A 224 -10.03 19.75 22.49
C GLY A 224 -11.27 19.00 21.94
N PRO A 225 -11.82 18.03 22.69
CA PRO A 225 -12.99 17.31 22.23
C PRO A 225 -14.22 18.22 22.34
N ARG A 226 -14.59 18.87 21.24
CA ARG A 226 -15.91 19.49 21.07
C ARG A 226 -16.73 18.62 20.13
N GLU A 227 -17.99 18.45 20.53
CA GLU A 227 -19.02 17.62 19.91
C GLU A 227 -19.07 17.79 18.38
N SER A 228 -18.71 16.71 17.67
CA SER A 228 -19.04 16.40 16.26
C SER A 228 -19.15 17.57 15.26
N ASP A 229 -18.14 17.74 14.40
CA ASP A 229 -18.24 18.53 13.17
C ASP A 229 -19.46 18.08 12.35
N PHE A 230 -20.50 18.93 12.22
CA PHE A 230 -21.69 18.60 11.45
C PHE A 230 -21.36 18.22 10.02
N PHE A 231 -20.45 18.96 9.37
CA PHE A 231 -20.02 18.65 8.03
C PHE A 231 -19.25 17.33 7.96
N ALA A 232 -18.79 16.78 9.10
CA ALA A 232 -18.24 15.44 9.25
C ALA A 232 -19.28 14.33 9.45
N SER A 233 -20.52 14.68 9.77
CA SER A 233 -21.55 13.75 10.23
C SER A 233 -22.33 13.03 9.11
N PRO A 234 -22.93 11.86 9.38
CA PRO A 234 -23.90 11.21 8.49
C PRO A 234 -25.14 12.09 8.19
N GLN A 235 -25.46 13.03 9.07
CA GLN A 235 -26.57 13.98 8.89
C GLN A 235 -26.29 14.94 7.73
N TRP A 236 -25.03 15.34 7.54
CA TRP A 236 -24.60 16.14 6.40
C TRP A 236 -24.75 15.36 5.08
N GLU A 237 -24.29 14.11 5.06
CA GLU A 237 -24.43 13.24 3.90
C GLU A 237 -25.91 13.07 3.50
N ARG A 238 -26.79 12.77 4.48
CA ARG A 238 -28.23 12.66 4.23
C ARG A 238 -28.83 13.96 3.69
N LEU A 239 -28.46 15.11 4.25
CA LEU A 239 -28.97 16.41 3.80
C LEU A 239 -28.56 16.71 2.36
N LEU A 240 -27.27 16.51 2.02
CA LEU A 240 -26.76 16.75 0.67
C LEU A 240 -27.45 15.83 -0.35
N LEU A 241 -27.61 14.55 -0.02
CA LEU A 241 -28.27 13.57 -0.89
C LEU A 241 -29.78 13.81 -1.01
N GLU A 242 -30.44 14.26 0.06
CA GLU A 242 -31.85 14.68 0.01
C GLU A 242 -32.03 15.84 -0.96
N ARG A 243 -31.16 16.86 -0.90
CA ARG A 243 -31.24 18.04 -1.78
C ARG A 243 -30.88 17.73 -3.22
N ALA A 244 -29.83 16.96 -3.45
CA ALA A 244 -29.48 16.48 -4.78
C ALA A 244 -30.57 15.57 -5.36
N GLY A 245 -31.16 14.68 -4.56
CA GLY A 245 -32.25 13.83 -5.01
C GLY A 245 -33.51 14.61 -5.39
N ARG A 246 -33.88 15.63 -4.60
CA ARG A 246 -34.99 16.54 -4.95
C ARG A 246 -34.75 17.26 -6.27
N ALA A 247 -33.59 17.87 -6.46
CA ALA A 247 -33.26 18.60 -7.68
C ALA A 247 -33.24 17.70 -8.94
N LEU A 248 -32.79 16.45 -8.78
CA LEU A 248 -32.75 15.47 -9.86
C LEU A 248 -34.08 14.73 -10.08
N GLY A 249 -35.11 14.98 -9.24
CA GLY A 249 -36.40 14.31 -9.30
C GLY A 249 -36.35 12.81 -8.97
N ARG A 250 -35.33 12.35 -8.24
CA ARG A 250 -35.17 10.94 -7.85
C ARG A 250 -34.49 10.80 -6.49
N PRO A 251 -34.88 9.84 -5.63
CA PRO A 251 -34.21 9.65 -4.35
C PRO A 251 -32.76 9.21 -4.56
N LEU A 252 -31.83 9.85 -3.84
CA LEU A 252 -30.45 9.40 -3.70
C LEU A 252 -30.27 8.83 -2.30
N ALA A 253 -29.81 7.59 -2.21
CA ALA A 253 -29.34 7.01 -0.97
C ALA A 253 -27.84 7.24 -0.85
N PRO A 254 -27.27 7.26 0.39
CA PRO A 254 -25.86 7.03 0.57
C PRO A 254 -25.44 5.86 -0.31
N GLY A 255 -24.26 5.95 -0.93
CA GLY A 255 -23.63 4.74 -1.45
C GLY A 255 -23.67 3.69 -0.37
N SER A 256 -23.69 2.41 -0.73
CA SER A 256 -23.39 1.40 0.27
C SER A 256 -21.98 1.68 0.81
N HIS A 257 -21.86 2.53 1.84
CA HIS A 257 -21.15 2.19 3.05
C HIS A 257 -21.75 0.86 3.45
N VAL A 258 -21.20 -0.17 2.85
CA VAL A 258 -21.17 -1.43 3.50
C VAL A 258 -20.50 -1.12 4.83
N ASP A 259 -21.29 -1.18 5.89
CA ASP A 259 -20.76 -1.30 7.22
C ASP A 259 -19.63 -2.35 7.15
N PRO A 260 -18.36 -2.00 7.44
CA PRO A 260 -17.25 -2.94 7.36
C PRO A 260 -17.53 -4.27 8.09
N ALA A 261 -18.42 -4.23 9.10
CA ALA A 261 -18.92 -5.40 9.84
C ALA A 261 -19.83 -6.35 9.02
N GLU A 262 -20.41 -5.91 7.89
CA GLU A 262 -21.36 -6.71 7.11
C GLU A 262 -20.75 -7.52 5.95
N LEU A 263 -19.50 -7.27 5.50
CA LEU A 263 -18.90 -7.97 4.33
C LEU A 263 -17.59 -8.76 4.55
N SER A 264 -17.07 -8.87 5.77
CA SER A 264 -15.86 -9.66 6.02
C SER A 264 -16.04 -10.61 7.20
N PRO A 265 -15.67 -11.91 7.12
CA PRO A 265 -15.15 -12.58 8.30
C PRO A 265 -13.81 -11.90 8.63
N PRO A 266 -13.63 -11.32 9.82
CA PRO A 266 -12.37 -10.70 10.19
C PRO A 266 -11.30 -11.79 10.24
N MET A 267 -10.18 -11.55 9.55
CA MET A 267 -8.94 -12.32 9.75
C MET A 267 -8.32 -11.80 11.04
N LEU A 268 -8.51 -12.52 12.14
CA LEU A 268 -8.02 -12.12 13.45
C LEU A 268 -6.73 -12.84 13.80
N ARG A 269 -5.98 -12.28 14.75
CA ARG A 269 -4.69 -12.78 15.19
C ARG A 269 -4.79 -13.35 16.59
N VAL A 270 -4.15 -14.49 16.76
CA VAL A 270 -3.83 -15.08 18.05
C VAL A 270 -3.03 -14.07 18.88
N GLY A 271 -3.38 -13.82 20.15
CA GLY A 271 -2.68 -12.89 21.05
C GLY A 271 -3.13 -11.42 21.02
N HIS A 272 -4.04 -11.01 20.13
CA HIS A 272 -4.45 -9.60 19.99
C HIS A 272 -5.84 -9.29 20.53
N ALA A 273 -5.98 -8.03 21.00
CA ALA A 273 -7.26 -7.43 21.30
C ALA A 273 -8.14 -7.33 20.04
N PHE A 274 -9.41 -7.68 20.15
CA PHE A 274 -10.39 -7.54 19.08
C PHE A 274 -11.61 -6.79 19.61
N ARG A 275 -12.36 -6.14 18.71
CA ARG A 275 -13.68 -5.61 19.06
C ARG A 275 -14.73 -6.65 18.68
N PRO A 276 -15.59 -7.09 19.61
CA PRO A 276 -16.74 -7.93 19.25
C PRO A 276 -17.61 -7.30 18.17
N ASP A 277 -17.66 -5.97 18.13
CA ASP A 277 -18.37 -5.19 17.12
C ASP A 277 -17.83 -5.41 15.69
N ASP A 278 -16.54 -5.78 15.54
CA ASP A 278 -15.96 -6.13 14.24
C ASP A 278 -16.57 -7.43 13.66
N TRP A 279 -17.21 -8.25 14.51
CA TRP A 279 -17.77 -9.54 14.12
C TRP A 279 -19.29 -9.44 13.95
N PHE A 280 -19.94 -8.61 14.77
CA PHE A 280 -21.40 -8.58 14.92
C PHE A 280 -22.07 -7.24 14.58
N GLY A 281 -21.32 -6.13 14.44
CA GLY A 281 -21.81 -4.75 14.28
C GLY A 281 -21.74 -3.92 15.58
N GLU A 282 -22.00 -2.60 15.52
CA GLU A 282 -21.93 -1.70 16.69
C GLU A 282 -23.03 -1.97 17.75
N GLY A 283 -22.70 -1.71 19.03
CA GLY A 283 -23.69 -1.51 20.10
C GLY A 283 -24.22 -2.80 20.74
N HIS A 284 -23.37 -3.81 20.90
CA HIS A 284 -23.75 -5.10 21.44
C HIS A 284 -23.40 -5.26 22.93
N GLU A 285 -24.26 -5.95 23.69
CA GLU A 285 -24.06 -6.32 25.09
C GLU A 285 -24.48 -7.79 25.25
N GLY A 286 -23.78 -8.57 26.07
CA GLY A 286 -24.03 -9.99 26.30
C GLY A 286 -22.77 -10.85 26.27
N THR A 287 -22.95 -12.17 26.35
CA THR A 287 -21.85 -13.14 26.39
C THR A 287 -21.48 -13.59 24.99
N MET A 288 -20.23 -13.35 24.58
CA MET A 288 -19.65 -13.86 23.36
C MET A 288 -18.81 -15.10 23.62
N VAL A 289 -19.03 -16.17 22.86
CA VAL A 289 -18.27 -17.42 22.92
C VAL A 289 -17.66 -17.69 21.55
N LEU A 290 -16.34 -17.83 21.48
CA LEU A 290 -15.64 -18.34 20.32
C LEU A 290 -15.50 -19.86 20.47
N GLN A 291 -15.92 -20.60 19.45
CA GLN A 291 -15.85 -22.05 19.41
C GLN A 291 -14.89 -22.51 18.32
N SER A 292 -14.10 -23.52 18.65
CA SER A 292 -13.30 -24.28 17.69
C SER A 292 -14.19 -25.11 16.75
N PRO A 293 -13.64 -25.66 15.65
CA PRO A 293 -14.39 -26.54 14.74
C PRO A 293 -15.04 -27.76 15.40
N SER A 294 -14.53 -28.22 16.55
CA SER A 294 -15.11 -29.32 17.33
C SER A 294 -16.28 -28.89 18.22
N GLY A 295 -16.65 -27.60 18.22
CA GLY A 295 -17.70 -27.03 19.07
C GLY A 295 -17.25 -26.71 20.49
N GLN A 296 -15.98 -26.96 20.83
CA GLN A 296 -15.42 -26.59 22.14
C GLN A 296 -15.25 -25.07 22.21
N ALA A 297 -15.77 -24.46 23.27
CA ALA A 297 -15.51 -23.06 23.59
C ALA A 297 -14.02 -22.86 23.88
N VAL A 298 -13.40 -21.95 23.14
CA VAL A 298 -11.97 -21.61 23.26
C VAL A 298 -11.75 -20.21 23.82
N LEU A 299 -12.75 -19.34 23.76
CA LEU A 299 -12.78 -18.04 24.42
C LEU A 299 -14.21 -17.68 24.79
N THR A 300 -14.41 -17.10 25.98
CA THR A 300 -15.70 -16.55 26.42
C THR A 300 -15.47 -15.15 26.97
N VAL A 301 -16.28 -14.18 26.55
CA VAL A 301 -16.14 -12.75 26.89
C VAL A 301 -17.51 -12.17 27.21
N GLU A 302 -17.62 -11.35 28.26
CA GLU A 302 -18.81 -10.55 28.58
C GLU A 302 -18.71 -9.15 27.97
N ILE A 303 -19.78 -8.63 27.38
CA ILE A 303 -19.82 -7.29 26.74
C ILE A 303 -20.92 -6.46 27.43
N PRO A 304 -20.66 -5.21 27.86
CA PRO A 304 -19.52 -4.35 27.50
C PRO A 304 -18.39 -4.48 28.51
N THR A 305 -17.24 -5.02 28.10
CA THR A 305 -16.01 -4.88 28.87
C THR A 305 -15.46 -3.46 28.71
N THR A 306 -14.95 -2.88 29.79
CA THR A 306 -14.19 -1.61 29.76
C THR A 306 -12.83 -1.75 29.04
N THR A 307 -12.43 -2.98 28.73
CA THR A 307 -11.17 -3.34 28.06
C THR A 307 -11.45 -4.27 26.89
N LEU A 308 -10.70 -4.14 25.80
CA LEU A 308 -10.89 -4.99 24.63
C LEU A 308 -10.44 -6.43 24.92
N PRO A 309 -11.27 -7.45 24.63
CA PRO A 309 -10.91 -8.84 24.83
C PRO A 309 -9.78 -9.28 23.90
N VAL A 310 -8.89 -10.14 24.40
CA VAL A 310 -7.70 -10.63 23.68
C VAL A 310 -7.91 -12.09 23.26
N LEU A 311 -7.56 -12.43 22.02
CA LEU A 311 -7.55 -13.82 21.55
C LEU A 311 -6.43 -14.61 22.23
N PRO A 312 -6.70 -15.77 22.86
CA PRO A 312 -5.68 -16.57 23.52
C PRO A 312 -4.54 -16.96 22.58
N GLU A 313 -3.29 -16.80 23.00
CA GLU A 313 -2.09 -17.14 22.22
C GLU A 313 -1.98 -18.62 21.82
N THR A 314 -2.73 -19.48 22.51
CA THR A 314 -2.77 -20.93 22.27
C THR A 314 -3.70 -21.33 21.13
N LEU A 315 -4.44 -20.40 20.54
CA LEU A 315 -5.32 -20.66 19.41
C LEU A 315 -4.50 -21.00 18.15
N ARG A 316 -4.92 -22.04 17.44
CA ARG A 316 -4.29 -22.42 16.17
C ARG A 316 -4.86 -21.60 15.01
N PRO A 317 -4.09 -21.25 13.98
CA PRO A 317 -4.66 -20.68 12.75
C PRO A 317 -5.73 -21.60 12.16
N GLY A 318 -6.86 -21.04 11.72
CA GLY A 318 -7.99 -21.82 11.22
C GLY A 318 -9.35 -21.11 11.30
N GLY A 319 -10.42 -21.81 10.93
CA GLY A 319 -11.79 -21.32 11.04
C GLY A 319 -12.39 -21.58 12.43
N TYR A 320 -13.16 -20.62 12.95
CA TYR A 320 -13.83 -20.64 14.25
C TYR A 320 -15.27 -20.12 14.10
N GLU A 321 -16.15 -20.45 15.06
CA GLU A 321 -17.51 -19.93 15.13
C GLU A 321 -17.64 -19.02 16.36
N ALA A 322 -17.99 -17.75 16.15
CA ALA A 322 -18.31 -16.83 17.22
C ALA A 322 -19.82 -16.80 17.46
N LEU A 323 -20.22 -16.93 18.72
CA LEU A 323 -21.59 -16.94 19.22
C LEU A 323 -21.79 -15.78 20.18
N LEU A 324 -22.68 -14.84 19.85
CA LEU A 324 -23.04 -13.76 20.77
C LEU A 324 -24.45 -14.01 21.33
N SER A 325 -24.55 -14.16 22.64
CA SER A 325 -25.81 -14.46 23.35
C SER A 325 -26.27 -13.26 24.19
N ARG A 326 -27.48 -12.76 23.94
CA ARG A 326 -28.13 -11.70 24.72
C ARG A 326 -29.60 -12.02 24.92
N ALA A 327 -30.09 -11.97 26.16
CA ALA A 327 -31.52 -12.08 26.51
C ALA A 327 -32.25 -13.23 25.77
N GLY A 328 -31.64 -14.42 25.72
CA GLY A 328 -32.21 -15.61 25.07
C GLY A 328 -32.09 -15.66 23.53
N ARG A 329 -31.41 -14.70 22.89
CA ARG A 329 -31.12 -14.71 21.45
C ARG A 329 -29.62 -14.89 21.21
N THR A 330 -29.26 -15.84 20.33
CA THR A 330 -27.86 -16.11 19.95
C THR A 330 -27.64 -15.74 18.48
N ARG A 331 -26.69 -14.84 18.22
CA ARG A 331 -26.17 -14.52 16.88
C ARG A 331 -24.90 -15.34 16.63
N ARG A 332 -24.68 -15.74 15.37
CA ARG A 332 -23.55 -16.61 14.99
C ARG A 332 -22.78 -16.04 13.80
N ARG A 333 -21.45 -16.12 13.84
CA ARG A 333 -20.56 -15.66 12.77
C ARG A 333 -19.37 -16.59 12.59
N ALA A 334 -19.01 -16.86 11.34
CA ALA A 334 -17.77 -17.56 11.03
C ALA A 334 -16.59 -16.56 11.08
N VAL A 335 -15.53 -16.94 11.78
CA VAL A 335 -14.33 -16.14 12.01
C VAL A 335 -13.12 -16.93 11.52
N HIS A 336 -12.14 -16.30 10.90
CA HIS A 336 -10.91 -16.97 10.49
C HIS A 336 -9.74 -16.37 11.25
N ILE A 337 -8.94 -17.21 11.89
CA ILE A 337 -7.77 -16.79 12.66
C ILE A 337 -6.53 -17.12 11.83
N GLY A 338 -5.73 -16.11 11.52
CA GLY A 338 -4.47 -16.26 10.76
C GLY A 338 -3.29 -16.66 11.65
N THR A 339 -2.15 -17.00 11.02
CA THR A 339 -0.84 -17.03 11.67
C THR A 339 -0.56 -15.68 12.32
N PRO A 340 0.06 -15.62 13.51
CA PRO A 340 0.49 -14.36 14.10
C PRO A 340 1.39 -13.65 13.09
N VAL A 341 0.92 -12.50 12.60
CA VAL A 341 1.74 -11.56 11.86
C VAL A 341 2.33 -10.63 12.90
N ASP A 342 3.65 -10.49 12.89
CA ASP A 342 4.34 -9.51 13.70
C ASP A 342 3.89 -8.09 13.27
N LEU A 343 3.08 -7.43 14.11
CA LEU A 343 2.68 -6.03 13.89
C LEU A 343 3.82 -5.05 14.21
N GLU A 344 4.78 -5.46 15.03
CA GLU A 344 5.92 -4.65 15.44
C GLU A 344 6.94 -4.54 14.29
N GLY A 345 6.89 -5.47 13.33
CA GLY A 345 7.79 -5.54 12.19
C GLY A 345 7.56 -4.50 11.08
N PHE A 346 6.45 -3.74 11.07
CA PHE A 346 6.20 -2.70 10.05
C PHE A 346 6.25 -1.29 10.63
N ASP A 347 7.23 -0.51 10.16
CA ASP A 347 7.52 0.80 10.72
C ASP A 347 7.37 1.92 9.69
N ILE A 348 6.60 2.95 10.07
CA ILE A 348 6.49 4.23 9.38
C ILE A 348 7.24 5.27 10.21
N ARG A 349 8.51 5.49 9.86
CA ARG A 349 9.41 6.39 10.58
C ARG A 349 9.46 7.80 10.00
N PHE A 350 9.57 8.78 10.89
CA PHE A 350 9.79 10.18 10.54
C PHE A 350 11.17 10.68 10.99
N PHE A 351 11.84 11.55 10.22
CA PHE A 351 13.11 12.17 10.61
C PHE A 351 12.90 13.59 11.16
N LEU A 352 13.19 13.79 12.44
CA LEU A 352 13.09 15.11 13.08
C LEU A 352 14.22 16.08 12.65
N PHE A 353 15.25 15.59 11.97
CA PHE A 353 16.34 16.41 11.42
C PHE A 353 15.92 17.15 10.15
N GLY A 354 15.96 18.48 10.15
CA GLY A 354 15.71 19.31 8.96
C GLY A 354 14.77 20.49 9.20
N HIS A 355 13.88 20.35 10.18
CA HIS A 355 12.97 21.42 10.57
C HIS A 355 13.69 22.59 11.21
N ARG A 356 13.72 23.71 10.47
CA ARG A 356 13.95 25.04 11.04
C ARG A 356 12.59 25.71 11.20
N PRO A 357 12.31 26.31 12.37
CA PRO A 357 13.22 26.52 13.47
C PRO A 357 13.18 25.34 14.44
N GLY A 358 14.36 24.83 14.82
CA GLY A 358 14.40 24.12 16.09
C GLY A 358 14.00 25.09 17.21
N PRO A 359 13.37 24.63 18.30
CA PRO A 359 13.09 23.23 18.64
C PRO A 359 11.65 22.95 19.11
N LEU A 360 11.08 21.81 18.67
CA LEU A 360 10.11 21.10 19.51
C LEU A 360 10.78 20.83 20.88
N GLY A 361 10.14 21.30 21.96
CA GLY A 361 10.62 21.11 23.32
C GLY A 361 11.25 22.35 23.96
N LEU A 362 10.96 23.57 23.48
CA LEU A 362 11.20 24.77 24.30
C LEU A 362 10.13 24.89 25.40
N ALA A 363 8.88 24.64 25.04
CA ALA A 363 7.77 24.60 25.97
C ALA A 363 7.48 23.15 26.40
N PRO A 364 7.16 22.88 27.68
CA PRO A 364 6.61 21.58 28.09
C PRO A 364 5.34 21.24 27.30
N GLY A 365 5.19 19.98 26.90
CA GLY A 365 3.99 19.47 26.20
C GLY A 365 3.99 19.63 24.68
N GLU A 366 4.79 20.54 24.12
CA GLU A 366 4.88 20.78 22.67
C GLU A 366 5.25 19.51 21.89
N ALA A 367 6.21 18.72 22.40
CA ALA A 367 6.64 17.50 21.73
C ALA A 367 5.61 16.37 21.88
N TYR A 368 4.82 16.37 22.95
CA TYR A 368 3.73 15.42 23.16
C TYR A 368 2.59 15.67 22.16
N GLU A 369 2.12 16.92 22.04
CA GLU A 369 1.05 17.28 21.10
C GLU A 369 1.44 16.94 19.66
N TRP A 370 2.67 17.26 19.29
CA TRP A 370 3.23 16.91 17.99
C TRP A 370 3.31 15.39 17.76
N ALA A 371 3.77 14.63 18.76
CA ALA A 371 3.84 13.18 18.65
C ALA A 371 2.45 12.55 18.51
N VAL A 372 1.46 13.06 19.25
CA VAL A 372 0.05 12.66 19.12
C VAL A 372 -0.49 12.96 17.73
N GLU A 373 -0.21 14.15 17.17
CA GLU A 373 -0.61 14.50 15.78
C GLU A 373 -0.07 13.49 14.77
N LEU A 374 1.22 13.17 14.87
CA LEU A 374 1.85 12.20 13.98
C LEU A 374 1.35 10.77 14.19
N ALA A 375 1.21 10.33 15.44
CA ALA A 375 0.69 9.00 15.77
C ALA A 375 -0.74 8.83 15.24
N ASN A 376 -1.59 9.85 15.36
CA ASN A 376 -2.96 9.86 14.83
C ASN A 376 -3.00 9.75 13.29
N ILE A 377 -1.98 10.23 12.60
CA ILE A 377 -1.83 10.12 11.15
C ILE A 377 -1.12 8.81 10.75
N GLY A 378 -0.73 8.00 11.73
CA GLY A 378 -0.18 6.66 11.52
C GLY A 378 1.34 6.62 11.40
N PHE A 379 2.08 7.55 11.98
CA PHE A 379 3.50 7.31 12.24
C PHE A 379 3.66 6.36 13.42
N THR A 380 4.68 5.49 13.37
CA THR A 380 4.99 4.54 14.45
C THR A 380 6.23 4.95 15.23
N SER A 381 7.19 5.58 14.56
CA SER A 381 8.44 6.00 15.19
C SER A 381 8.99 7.31 14.63
N THR A 382 9.91 7.92 15.39
CA THR A 382 10.64 9.11 14.97
C THR A 382 12.13 8.97 15.22
N VAL A 383 12.94 9.44 14.27
CA VAL A 383 14.38 9.54 14.39
C VAL A 383 14.73 10.80 15.15
N TYR A 384 15.14 10.60 16.40
CA TYR A 384 15.45 11.68 17.33
C TYR A 384 16.95 11.96 17.39
N ALA A 385 17.26 13.24 17.23
CA ALA A 385 18.60 13.80 17.22
C ALA A 385 19.16 14.09 18.62
N SER A 386 20.20 13.40 19.07
CA SER A 386 20.86 13.82 20.31
C SER A 386 21.60 15.16 20.13
N TYR A 387 21.12 16.21 20.81
CA TYR A 387 21.82 17.49 20.89
C TYR A 387 22.56 17.61 22.23
N VAL A 388 23.85 17.26 22.24
CA VAL A 388 24.75 17.27 23.41
C VAL A 388 24.72 18.57 24.24
N ARG A 389 24.27 19.70 23.66
CA ARG A 389 24.20 21.00 24.37
C ARG A 389 22.98 21.17 25.28
N ARG A 390 21.99 20.25 25.30
CA ARG A 390 20.74 20.37 26.09
C ARG A 390 20.22 19.02 26.62
N PRO A 391 21.00 18.27 27.41
CA PRO A 391 20.67 16.88 27.79
C PRO A 391 19.32 16.74 28.52
N GLN A 392 19.03 17.60 29.51
CA GLN A 392 17.76 17.57 30.26
C GLN A 392 16.54 17.89 29.39
N SER A 393 16.66 18.87 28.49
CA SER A 393 15.59 19.21 27.53
C SER A 393 15.33 18.06 26.58
N ASN A 394 16.38 17.38 26.11
CA ASN A 394 16.24 16.24 25.21
C ASN A 394 15.51 15.08 25.90
N LEU A 395 15.89 14.75 27.14
CA LEU A 395 15.25 13.70 27.92
C LEU A 395 13.76 13.96 28.14
N ARG A 396 13.38 15.21 28.47
CA ARG A 396 11.97 15.61 28.53
C ARG A 396 11.27 15.40 27.19
N THR A 397 11.82 15.94 26.11
CA THR A 397 11.24 15.83 24.76
C THR A 397 11.08 14.38 24.33
N MET A 398 12.07 13.52 24.58
CA MET A 398 11.99 12.09 24.27
C MET A 398 10.88 11.41 25.07
N ARG A 399 10.74 11.71 26.38
CA ARG A 399 9.62 11.20 27.20
C ARG A 399 8.27 11.68 26.69
N GLU A 400 8.15 12.96 26.32
CA GLU A 400 6.93 13.52 25.75
C GLU A 400 6.54 12.87 24.42
N ILE A 401 7.51 12.56 23.55
CA ILE A 401 7.28 11.85 22.29
C ILE A 401 6.78 10.43 22.55
N LEU A 402 7.42 9.70 23.45
CA LEU A 402 7.02 8.34 23.84
C LEU A 402 5.61 8.33 24.43
N LEU A 403 5.29 9.29 25.32
CA LEU A 403 3.94 9.46 25.86
C LEU A 403 2.91 9.78 24.79
N GLY A 404 3.32 10.48 23.71
CA GLY A 404 2.48 10.78 22.56
C GLY A 404 2.26 9.59 21.61
N GLY A 405 2.84 8.43 21.90
CA GLY A 405 2.60 7.18 21.17
C GLY A 405 3.55 6.90 20.00
N LEU A 406 4.70 7.59 19.93
CA LEU A 406 5.74 7.30 18.94
C LEU A 406 6.97 6.68 19.59
N ASP A 407 7.45 5.58 19.01
CA ASP A 407 8.75 5.01 19.38
C ASP A 407 9.92 5.87 18.91
N LEU A 408 11.09 5.68 19.53
CA LEU A 408 12.30 6.43 19.22
C LEU A 408 13.30 5.58 18.44
N VAL A 409 13.73 6.10 17.29
CA VAL A 409 15.00 5.72 16.67
C VAL A 409 16.04 6.72 17.15
N TYR A 410 16.87 6.31 18.12
CA TYR A 410 17.85 7.19 18.72
C TYR A 410 19.05 7.37 17.80
N TYR A 411 19.26 8.60 17.35
CA TYR A 411 20.35 8.93 16.44
C TYR A 411 21.42 9.75 17.16
N GLN A 412 22.63 9.20 17.15
CA GLN A 412 23.84 9.88 17.57
C GLN A 412 25.03 9.24 16.85
N SER A 413 25.82 10.02 16.11
CA SER A 413 26.88 9.46 15.25
C SER A 413 28.09 10.38 15.13
N PHE A 414 29.22 9.79 14.72
CA PHE A 414 30.39 10.50 14.21
C PHE A 414 30.49 10.33 12.69
N ARG A 415 30.41 11.44 11.96
CA ARG A 415 30.81 11.51 10.55
C ARG A 415 32.29 11.83 10.45
N ASP A 416 32.88 11.46 9.32
CA ASP A 416 34.22 11.90 8.91
C ASP A 416 34.42 13.42 8.96
N LYS A 417 33.36 14.20 8.71
CA LYS A 417 33.38 15.66 8.74
C LYS A 417 32.72 16.27 9.97
N SER A 418 32.41 15.48 11.01
CA SER A 418 31.77 15.99 12.22
C SER A 418 32.56 17.16 12.83
N ARG A 419 32.00 18.38 12.71
CA ARG A 419 32.56 19.66 13.18
C ARG A 419 34.01 19.94 12.75
N TYR A 420 34.48 19.26 11.70
CA TYR A 420 35.80 19.43 11.10
C TYR A 420 35.89 20.76 10.33
N PRO A 421 37.05 21.46 10.34
CA PRO A 421 38.26 21.17 11.11
C PRO A 421 38.22 21.74 12.54
N ASN A 422 37.14 22.44 12.89
CA ASN A 422 37.12 23.39 14.01
C ASN A 422 37.14 22.73 15.39
N ARG A 423 36.53 21.54 15.56
CA ARG A 423 36.43 20.87 16.86
C ARG A 423 36.03 19.41 16.73
N TRP A 424 36.68 18.50 17.47
CA TRP A 424 36.19 17.14 17.66
C TRP A 424 35.03 17.15 18.69
N PRO A 425 33.87 16.50 18.44
CA PRO A 425 32.70 16.66 19.29
C PRO A 425 32.86 16.13 20.72
N SER A 426 33.67 15.09 20.93
CA SER A 426 34.03 14.51 22.22
C SER A 426 35.44 14.94 22.67
N GLY A 427 35.68 14.94 23.98
CA GLY A 427 36.78 15.71 24.60
C GLY A 427 37.99 14.91 25.07
N VAL A 428 38.05 13.60 24.85
CA VAL A 428 39.10 12.74 25.46
C VAL A 428 40.34 12.65 24.57
N GLN A 429 40.19 12.31 23.29
CA GLN A 429 41.27 12.25 22.31
C GLN A 429 40.82 12.73 20.93
N VAL A 430 41.59 13.63 20.30
CA VAL A 430 41.28 14.13 18.96
C VAL A 430 41.80 13.14 17.91
N PRO A 431 40.94 12.62 17.01
CA PRO A 431 41.38 11.74 15.94
C PRO A 431 42.37 12.42 15.00
N GLN A 432 43.22 11.63 14.34
CA GLN A 432 44.09 12.16 13.30
C GLN A 432 43.28 12.67 12.11
N VAL A 433 43.87 13.57 11.32
CA VAL A 433 43.24 14.10 10.11
C VAL A 433 43.57 13.22 8.91
N ALA A 434 42.55 12.81 8.16
CA ALA A 434 42.68 12.13 6.89
C ALA A 434 42.94 13.14 5.76
N LYS A 435 43.81 12.75 4.83
CA LYS A 435 44.10 13.52 3.62
C LYS A 435 43.54 12.84 2.38
N ASP A 436 43.35 13.55 1.29
CA ASP A 436 43.00 12.97 -0.01
C ASP A 436 44.26 12.59 -0.82
N LEU A 437 44.08 12.33 -2.12
CA LEU A 437 45.19 12.06 -3.04
C LEU A 437 46.05 13.30 -3.35
N SER A 438 45.50 14.51 -3.22
CA SER A 438 46.22 15.77 -3.41
C SER A 438 47.03 16.19 -2.16
N GLY A 439 46.76 15.54 -1.02
CA GLY A 439 47.35 15.88 0.27
C GLY A 439 46.52 16.90 1.05
N GLU A 440 45.37 17.31 0.52
CA GLU A 440 44.41 18.17 1.17
C GLU A 440 43.70 17.43 2.30
N ALA A 441 43.47 18.12 3.40
CA ALA A 441 42.84 17.55 4.59
C ALA A 441 41.31 17.53 4.42
N ILE A 442 40.72 16.33 4.39
CA ILE A 442 39.31 16.13 3.98
C ILE A 442 38.37 15.67 5.10
N GLY A 443 38.88 15.44 6.31
CA GLY A 443 38.10 15.03 7.48
C GLY A 443 38.94 14.27 8.50
N TRP A 444 38.28 13.66 9.47
CA TRP A 444 38.89 12.80 10.49
C TRP A 444 39.24 11.41 9.94
N ASP A 445 40.30 10.82 10.48
CA ASP A 445 40.77 9.48 10.17
C ASP A 445 39.95 8.42 10.93
N ILE A 446 38.91 7.93 10.25
CA ILE A 446 38.01 6.88 10.75
C ILE A 446 38.70 5.54 11.01
N HIS A 447 39.93 5.35 10.53
CA HIS A 447 40.72 4.14 10.71
C HIS A 447 41.69 4.22 11.89
N SER A 448 41.82 5.40 12.52
CA SER A 448 42.71 5.59 13.65
C SER A 448 42.19 4.94 14.93
N PRO A 449 43.08 4.42 15.82
CA PRO A 449 42.69 3.96 17.15
C PRO A 449 41.91 5.04 17.92
N ALA A 450 42.41 6.28 17.91
CA ALA A 450 41.75 7.41 18.55
C ALA A 450 40.29 7.60 18.09
N PHE A 451 40.00 7.52 16.78
CA PHE A 451 38.60 7.61 16.31
C PHE A 451 37.74 6.47 16.86
N ARG A 452 38.28 5.26 16.93
CA ARG A 452 37.54 4.07 17.40
C ARG A 452 37.36 4.06 18.91
N ASP A 453 38.33 4.53 19.66
CA ASP A 453 38.24 4.67 21.11
C ASP A 453 37.20 5.75 21.47
N GLU A 454 37.14 6.84 20.69
CA GLU A 454 36.11 7.86 20.85
C GLU A 454 34.69 7.35 20.56
N ILE A 455 34.51 6.30 19.75
CA ILE A 455 33.20 5.66 19.56
C ILE A 455 32.70 5.14 20.91
N ASP A 456 33.55 4.58 21.77
CA ASP A 456 33.10 4.06 23.07
C ASP A 456 32.45 5.12 23.95
N HIS A 457 32.92 6.36 23.81
CA HIS A 457 32.46 7.52 24.56
C HIS A 457 31.24 8.20 23.93
N LEU A 458 30.77 7.74 22.76
CA LEU A 458 29.64 8.35 22.06
C LEU A 458 28.36 8.33 22.91
N LEU A 459 28.17 7.32 23.74
CA LEU A 459 26.98 7.13 24.56
C LEU A 459 27.25 7.31 26.07
N ASP A 460 28.42 7.83 26.44
CA ASP A 460 28.70 8.19 27.83
C ASP A 460 27.70 9.27 28.26
N GLU A 461 27.14 9.16 29.47
CA GLU A 461 26.07 10.02 30.02
C GLU A 461 24.64 9.75 29.51
N HIS A 462 24.39 8.66 28.77
CA HIS A 462 23.05 8.35 28.21
C HIS A 462 22.32 7.22 28.94
N ALA A 463 22.72 6.88 30.18
CA ALA A 463 22.08 5.83 30.99
C ALA A 463 20.57 6.07 31.17
N GLU A 464 20.15 7.33 31.32
CA GLU A 464 18.72 7.68 31.41
C GLU A 464 17.96 7.46 30.09
N ILE A 465 18.64 7.52 28.94
CA ILE A 465 18.03 7.20 27.63
C ILE A 465 17.90 5.70 27.47
N ALA A 466 18.93 4.94 27.88
CA ALA A 466 18.90 3.48 27.86
C ALA A 466 17.77 2.90 28.73
N ALA A 467 17.33 3.65 29.75
CA ALA A 467 16.21 3.29 30.60
C ALA A 467 14.82 3.66 30.04
N LEU A 468 14.72 4.34 28.89
CA LEU A 468 13.42 4.72 28.31
C LEU A 468 12.72 3.49 27.69
N PRO A 469 11.46 3.20 28.07
CA PRO A 469 10.66 2.21 27.35
C PRO A 469 10.25 2.79 25.98
N GLY A 470 10.55 2.10 24.88
CA GLY A 470 10.21 2.54 23.51
C GLY A 470 11.39 3.06 22.67
N ILE A 471 12.63 2.73 23.04
CA ILE A 471 13.75 2.82 22.09
C ILE A 471 13.63 1.65 21.11
N ARG A 472 13.13 1.93 19.90
CA ARG A 472 12.98 0.92 18.85
C ARG A 472 14.33 0.55 18.26
N ALA A 473 15.12 1.53 17.83
CA ALA A 473 16.40 1.28 17.14
C ALA A 473 17.43 2.35 17.47
N LEU A 474 18.70 2.02 17.26
CA LEU A 474 19.83 2.93 17.32
C LEU A 474 20.35 3.23 15.93
N GLN A 475 20.66 4.48 15.65
CA GLN A 475 21.28 4.89 14.41
C GLN A 475 22.62 5.58 14.69
N LEU A 476 23.66 4.74 14.84
CA LEU A 476 25.01 5.18 15.22
C LEU A 476 25.98 5.26 14.04
N ILE A 477 25.75 4.49 12.99
CA ILE A 477 26.57 4.55 11.78
C ILE A 477 25.91 5.51 10.80
N GLU A 478 26.70 6.45 10.29
CA GLU A 478 26.23 7.37 9.25
C GLU A 478 27.27 7.56 8.14
N GLU A 479 26.84 7.36 6.89
CA GLU A 479 27.57 7.60 5.62
C GLU A 479 29.10 7.81 5.73
N ASN A 480 29.86 6.77 6.08
CA ASN A 480 31.33 6.85 6.09
C ASN A 480 31.89 6.76 4.65
N LYS A 481 32.19 7.92 4.06
CA LYS A 481 32.74 8.05 2.70
C LYS A 481 34.25 7.77 2.63
N ASP A 482 34.66 6.54 2.89
CA ASP A 482 36.06 6.16 3.07
C ASP A 482 36.94 6.18 1.81
N GLY A 483 36.37 6.20 0.60
CA GLY A 483 37.12 5.96 -0.64
C GLY A 483 38.18 7.01 -1.01
N ALA A 484 37.95 8.28 -0.67
CA ALA A 484 38.92 9.35 -0.96
C ALA A 484 40.06 9.44 0.08
N ARG A 485 40.00 8.69 1.18
CA ARG A 485 40.87 8.90 2.34
C ARG A 485 42.23 8.23 2.19
N ARG A 486 43.28 8.95 2.59
CA ARG A 486 44.65 8.50 2.78
C ARG A 486 45.07 8.98 4.14
N SER A 487 45.07 8.08 5.12
CA SER A 487 45.46 8.40 6.49
C SER A 487 46.74 7.69 6.90
N PRO A 488 47.48 8.22 7.89
CA PRO A 488 48.64 7.53 8.46
C PRO A 488 48.28 6.15 9.00
N SER A 489 47.12 6.02 9.65
CA SER A 489 46.63 4.74 10.19
C SER A 489 46.40 3.72 9.07
N LEU A 490 45.75 4.14 7.98
CA LEU A 490 45.56 3.26 6.83
C LEU A 490 46.91 2.88 6.20
N ARG A 491 47.85 3.82 6.02
CA ARG A 491 49.19 3.51 5.50
C ARG A 491 49.94 2.52 6.40
N LYS A 492 49.80 2.64 7.72
CA LYS A 492 50.38 1.67 8.66
C LYS A 492 49.79 0.28 8.43
N VAL A 493 48.47 0.16 8.32
CA VAL A 493 47.80 -1.12 8.00
C VAL A 493 48.33 -1.71 6.69
N MET A 494 48.55 -0.88 5.67
CA MET A 494 49.15 -1.33 4.40
C MET A 494 50.60 -1.83 4.59
N SER A 495 51.42 -1.05 5.30
CA SER A 495 52.82 -1.39 5.58
C SER A 495 52.96 -2.69 6.37
N ASP A 496 52.09 -2.92 7.35
CA ASP A 496 52.06 -4.15 8.16
C ASP A 496 51.74 -5.40 7.31
N HIS A 497 51.18 -5.21 6.11
CA HIS A 497 50.88 -6.27 5.14
C HIS A 497 51.79 -6.24 3.90
N GLY A 498 52.93 -5.53 3.96
CA GLY A 498 53.92 -5.49 2.88
C GLY A 498 53.53 -4.63 1.68
N LEU A 499 52.53 -3.75 1.80
CA LEU A 499 52.15 -2.78 0.78
C LEU A 499 52.75 -1.40 1.10
N SER A 500 53.00 -0.61 0.05
CA SER A 500 53.56 0.74 0.18
C SER A 500 52.57 1.77 0.74
N GLY A 501 51.26 1.49 0.63
CA GLY A 501 50.19 2.42 0.98
C GLY A 501 50.02 3.58 -0.01
N LYS A 502 50.75 3.53 -1.15
CA LYS A 502 50.73 4.52 -2.23
C LYS A 502 50.21 3.94 -3.54
N GLU A 503 49.70 2.71 -3.52
CA GLU A 503 49.11 2.03 -4.67
C GLU A 503 47.99 2.89 -5.27
N LYS A 504 47.91 2.89 -6.60
CA LYS A 504 46.90 3.58 -7.40
C LYS A 504 46.04 2.57 -8.17
N PRO A 505 44.82 2.96 -8.59
CA PRO A 505 43.99 2.11 -9.43
C PRO A 505 44.76 1.55 -10.64
N GLY A 506 44.85 0.22 -10.71
CA GLY A 506 45.57 -0.52 -11.76
C GLY A 506 46.95 -1.06 -11.36
N ASP A 507 47.51 -0.66 -10.21
CA ASP A 507 48.79 -1.20 -9.72
C ASP A 507 48.64 -2.64 -9.18
N ALA A 508 49.73 -3.44 -9.23
CA ALA A 508 49.75 -4.86 -8.85
C ALA A 508 49.46 -5.16 -7.36
N GLY A 509 49.26 -4.13 -6.51
CA GLY A 509 48.82 -4.27 -5.11
C GLY A 509 47.51 -3.53 -4.79
N TRP A 510 46.88 -2.89 -5.78
CA TRP A 510 45.74 -2.00 -5.55
C TRP A 510 44.50 -2.70 -5.00
N LEU A 511 44.15 -3.87 -5.53
CA LEU A 511 43.00 -4.62 -5.00
C LEU A 511 43.24 -5.04 -3.54
N ALA A 512 44.44 -5.53 -3.23
CA ALA A 512 44.81 -5.91 -1.86
C ALA A 512 44.78 -4.70 -0.91
N HIS A 513 45.25 -3.54 -1.39
CA HIS A 513 45.14 -2.27 -0.67
C HIS A 513 43.67 -1.94 -0.32
N GLU A 514 42.76 -2.03 -1.29
CA GLU A 514 41.34 -1.72 -1.06
C GLU A 514 40.61 -2.80 -0.23
N ASP A 515 41.01 -4.07 -0.31
CA ASP A 515 40.52 -5.11 0.59
C ASP A 515 40.94 -4.83 2.05
N LEU A 516 42.19 -4.41 2.29
CA LEU A 516 42.66 -4.00 3.61
C LEU A 516 41.95 -2.74 4.12
N ARG A 517 41.69 -1.76 3.24
CA ARG A 517 40.86 -0.59 3.58
C ARG A 517 39.47 -1.04 4.00
N SER A 518 38.82 -1.90 3.22
CA SER A 518 37.48 -2.42 3.53
C SER A 518 37.46 -3.07 4.92
N LYS A 519 38.45 -3.90 5.25
CA LYS A 519 38.59 -4.52 6.58
C LYS A 519 38.84 -3.50 7.70
N ALA A 520 39.63 -2.46 7.44
CA ALA A 520 39.83 -1.39 8.41
C ALA A 520 38.54 -0.58 8.66
N THR A 521 37.74 -0.34 7.62
CA THR A 521 36.42 0.28 7.73
C THR A 521 35.44 -0.64 8.49
N GLU A 522 35.48 -1.96 8.24
CA GLU A 522 34.69 -2.96 8.96
C GLU A 522 34.95 -2.93 10.46
N GLN A 523 36.21 -2.87 10.90
CA GLN A 523 36.56 -2.75 12.32
C GLN A 523 35.91 -1.53 12.98
N THR A 524 35.83 -0.40 12.27
CA THR A 524 35.17 0.80 12.78
C THR A 524 33.65 0.59 12.90
N TYR A 525 33.00 -0.05 11.91
CA TYR A 525 31.58 -0.41 11.99
C TYR A 525 31.28 -1.42 13.12
N GLN A 526 32.14 -2.42 13.30
CA GLN A 526 32.02 -3.38 14.39
C GLN A 526 32.18 -2.72 15.76
N ARG A 527 32.97 -1.63 15.86
CA ARG A 527 33.04 -0.87 17.12
C ARG A 527 31.73 -0.16 17.45
N PHE A 528 31.06 0.43 16.45
CA PHE A 528 29.70 0.97 16.65
C PHE A 528 28.71 -0.12 17.09
N ARG A 529 28.79 -1.31 16.47
CA ARG A 529 27.95 -2.45 16.84
C ARG A 529 28.22 -2.95 18.27
N ALA A 530 29.48 -3.03 18.65
CA ALA A 530 29.86 -3.44 20.01
C ALA A 530 29.36 -2.42 21.05
N LEU A 531 29.46 -1.12 20.76
CA LEU A 531 28.91 -0.09 21.62
C LEU A 531 27.39 -0.19 21.74
N SER A 532 26.68 -0.31 20.61
CA SER A 532 25.21 -0.36 20.61
C SER A 532 24.71 -1.53 21.46
N GLN A 533 25.27 -2.72 21.28
CA GLN A 533 24.88 -3.91 22.06
C GLN A 533 25.33 -3.88 23.52
N ARG A 534 26.42 -3.15 23.84
CA ARG A 534 26.86 -2.96 25.23
C ARG A 534 25.91 -2.04 26.00
N VAL A 535 25.45 -0.96 25.39
CA VAL A 535 24.63 0.07 26.06
C VAL A 535 23.13 -0.20 25.94
N PHE A 536 22.68 -0.75 24.81
CA PHE A 536 21.29 -1.07 24.50
C PHE A 536 21.17 -2.53 24.00
N PRO A 537 21.35 -3.52 24.90
CA PRO A 537 21.33 -4.92 24.51
C PRO A 537 19.99 -5.30 23.87
N GLY A 538 20.04 -5.95 22.70
CA GLY A 538 18.85 -6.41 21.98
C GLY A 538 18.14 -5.33 21.15
N VAL A 539 18.57 -4.06 21.20
CA VAL A 539 18.01 -3.01 20.36
C VAL A 539 18.63 -3.06 18.95
N PRO A 540 17.83 -3.12 17.88
CA PRO A 540 18.32 -3.08 16.50
C PRO A 540 19.18 -1.86 16.17
N GLN A 541 20.21 -2.08 15.37
CA GLN A 541 21.02 -1.02 14.78
C GLN A 541 20.57 -0.72 13.36
N SER A 542 20.03 0.47 13.17
CA SER A 542 19.56 1.00 11.90
C SER A 542 20.63 1.88 11.24
N SER A 543 20.71 1.89 9.92
CA SER A 543 21.62 2.78 9.18
C SER A 543 21.14 3.09 7.76
N TYR A 544 21.54 4.26 7.24
CA TYR A 544 21.31 4.62 5.84
C TYR A 544 22.02 3.67 4.88
N TRP A 545 21.29 3.18 3.87
CA TRP A 545 21.90 2.60 2.68
C TRP A 545 22.50 3.74 1.83
N PRO A 546 23.75 3.63 1.36
CA PRO A 546 24.39 4.66 0.54
C PRO A 546 23.76 4.89 -0.84
N GLY A 547 22.61 4.26 -1.13
CA GLY A 547 21.62 4.69 -2.11
C GLY A 547 21.95 4.54 -3.58
N SER A 548 23.22 4.29 -3.80
CA SER A 548 23.90 4.05 -5.05
C SER A 548 25.28 3.55 -4.65
N TYR A 549 25.33 2.56 -3.75
CA TYR A 549 26.60 1.94 -3.35
C TYR A 549 27.39 1.63 -4.61
N TRP A 550 26.75 0.95 -5.57
CA TRP A 550 27.33 0.65 -6.88
C TRP A 550 27.67 1.88 -7.72
N GLY A 551 26.93 2.99 -7.59
CA GLY A 551 27.13 4.24 -8.36
C GLY A 551 28.09 5.26 -7.77
N ARG A 552 28.58 5.03 -6.55
CA ARG A 552 29.55 5.91 -5.89
C ARG A 552 30.80 5.12 -5.43
N PRO A 553 31.49 4.40 -6.32
CA PRO A 553 32.63 3.56 -5.98
C PRO A 553 33.81 4.32 -5.34
N TRP A 554 33.93 5.61 -5.66
CA TRP A 554 34.97 6.50 -5.13
C TRP A 554 34.63 7.07 -3.75
N ASN A 555 33.36 7.01 -3.36
CA ASN A 555 32.93 7.47 -2.05
C ASN A 555 32.91 6.32 -1.04
N TYR A 556 32.47 5.13 -1.46
CA TYR A 556 32.31 3.96 -0.59
C TYR A 556 33.17 2.80 -1.09
N THR A 557 34.30 2.61 -0.43
CA THR A 557 35.31 1.60 -0.81
C THR A 557 35.50 0.56 0.30
N HIS A 558 34.37 0.09 0.82
CA HIS A 558 34.25 -1.05 1.71
C HIS A 558 33.24 -2.04 1.13
N ARG A 559 33.36 -3.34 1.40
CA ARG A 559 32.41 -4.37 0.95
C ARG A 559 31.05 -4.18 1.62
N VAL A 560 29.98 -4.52 0.89
CA VAL A 560 28.61 -4.48 1.44
C VAL A 560 28.48 -5.42 2.64
N SER A 561 29.11 -6.60 2.60
CA SER A 561 29.11 -7.58 3.69
C SER A 561 29.65 -7.01 5.00
N ALA A 562 30.74 -6.23 4.94
CA ALA A 562 31.30 -5.55 6.11
C ALA A 562 30.31 -4.55 6.74
N PHE A 563 29.49 -3.88 5.94
CA PHE A 563 28.48 -2.95 6.43
C PHE A 563 27.24 -3.67 6.97
N ALA A 564 26.75 -4.68 6.24
CA ALA A 564 25.60 -5.51 6.64
C ALA A 564 25.85 -6.31 7.92
N ALA A 565 27.09 -6.64 8.25
CA ALA A 565 27.44 -7.31 9.49
C ALA A 565 27.33 -6.41 10.74
N ALA A 566 27.22 -5.09 10.58
CA ALA A 566 27.14 -4.14 11.68
C ALA A 566 25.76 -3.46 11.79
N VAL A 567 24.81 -3.80 10.92
CA VAL A 567 23.51 -3.13 10.78
C VAL A 567 22.42 -4.18 10.65
N ASP A 568 21.38 -4.05 11.47
CA ASP A 568 20.19 -4.89 11.43
C ASP A 568 19.16 -4.33 10.45
N GLU A 569 19.01 -3.00 10.38
CA GLU A 569 18.02 -2.37 9.50
C GLU A 569 18.67 -1.38 8.52
N PHE A 570 18.44 -1.56 7.22
CA PHE A 570 18.86 -0.59 6.22
C PHE A 570 17.72 0.34 5.82
N LEU A 571 18.01 1.65 5.78
CA LEU A 571 17.16 2.63 5.11
C LEU A 571 17.65 2.89 3.70
N GLY A 572 17.02 2.22 2.74
CA GLY A 572 17.19 2.44 1.31
C GLY A 572 16.63 3.78 0.86
N PRO A 573 17.23 4.50 -0.09
CA PRO A 573 16.55 5.65 -0.65
C PRO A 573 15.53 5.30 -1.72
N GLY A 574 14.42 6.02 -1.70
CA GLY A 574 13.54 6.26 -2.84
C GLY A 574 13.88 7.55 -3.59
N TYR A 575 15.17 7.88 -3.78
CA TYR A 575 15.64 9.09 -4.50
C TYR A 575 15.11 9.21 -5.96
N GLY A 576 14.45 8.16 -6.49
CA GLY A 576 13.85 8.11 -7.82
C GLY A 576 12.78 9.18 -8.08
N TYR A 577 12.32 9.88 -7.04
CA TYR A 577 11.22 10.84 -7.15
C TYR A 577 11.62 12.32 -7.10
N ASN A 578 12.92 12.64 -7.09
CA ASN A 578 13.40 14.00 -7.39
C ASN A 578 13.20 14.34 -8.89
N ARG A 579 11.94 14.43 -9.34
CA ARG A 579 11.59 14.69 -10.75
C ARG A 579 11.66 16.17 -11.09
N GLY A 580 12.86 16.56 -11.51
CA GLY A 580 13.00 17.37 -12.71
C GLY A 580 13.31 16.56 -13.98
N LYS A 581 13.66 15.25 -13.90
CA LYS A 581 14.42 14.59 -14.99
C LYS A 581 14.14 13.12 -15.39
N ALA A 582 13.33 12.29 -14.72
CA ALA A 582 13.20 10.88 -15.15
C ALA A 582 11.80 10.24 -14.91
N PRO A 583 11.17 9.62 -15.91
CA PRO A 583 9.90 8.91 -15.78
C PRO A 583 9.97 7.55 -15.05
N ASP A 584 11.16 7.07 -14.67
CA ASP A 584 11.42 5.73 -14.12
C ASP A 584 11.67 5.69 -12.59
N GLY A 585 10.96 6.49 -11.80
CA GLY A 585 11.20 6.61 -10.35
C GLY A 585 11.11 5.29 -9.58
N TRP A 586 10.09 4.48 -9.89
CA TRP A 586 9.83 3.17 -9.30
C TRP A 586 10.95 2.14 -9.53
N LEU A 587 11.69 2.23 -10.65
CA LEU A 587 12.84 1.34 -10.92
C LEU A 587 13.96 1.59 -9.91
N SER A 588 14.13 2.84 -9.47
CA SER A 588 15.09 3.15 -8.41
C SER A 588 14.68 2.54 -7.08
N VAL A 589 13.39 2.55 -6.75
CA VAL A 589 12.87 1.92 -5.53
C VAL A 589 13.10 0.41 -5.58
N THR A 590 12.71 -0.24 -6.68
CA THR A 590 12.89 -1.68 -6.89
C THR A 590 14.36 -2.09 -6.83
N ARG A 591 15.26 -1.31 -7.45
CA ARG A 591 16.69 -1.57 -7.38
C ARG A 591 17.21 -1.47 -5.95
N THR A 592 16.85 -0.42 -5.21
CA THR A 592 17.26 -0.24 -3.81
C THR A 592 16.78 -1.40 -2.94
N THR A 593 15.53 -1.83 -3.08
CA THR A 593 14.99 -2.96 -2.30
C THR A 593 15.74 -4.25 -2.60
N ASN A 594 16.07 -4.50 -3.88
CA ASN A 594 16.82 -5.69 -4.29
C ASN A 594 18.29 -5.65 -3.84
N GLU A 595 18.93 -4.48 -3.86
CA GLU A 595 20.29 -4.28 -3.33
C GLU A 595 20.36 -4.59 -1.83
N ILE A 596 19.40 -4.08 -1.04
CA ILE A 596 19.38 -4.29 0.42
C ILE A 596 19.00 -5.73 0.77
N PHE A 597 18.02 -6.31 0.08
CA PHE A 597 17.67 -7.72 0.25
C PHE A 597 18.90 -8.63 0.01
N ASN A 598 19.67 -8.33 -1.03
CA ASN A 598 20.94 -9.01 -1.28
C ASN A 598 22.01 -8.74 -0.21
N ALA A 599 22.09 -7.50 0.31
CA ALA A 599 23.03 -7.13 1.37
C ALA A 599 22.84 -8.00 2.63
N HIS A 600 21.59 -8.35 2.94
CA HIS A 600 21.19 -9.21 4.05
C HIS A 600 21.18 -10.72 3.72
N ASP A 601 21.85 -11.14 2.64
CA ASP A 601 21.93 -12.55 2.22
C ASP A 601 20.57 -13.18 1.89
N PHE A 602 19.70 -12.40 1.24
CA PHE A 602 18.36 -12.82 0.82
C PHE A 602 17.41 -13.16 1.98
N ASP A 603 17.67 -12.55 3.14
CA ASP A 603 16.91 -12.76 4.37
C ASP A 603 16.54 -11.41 4.99
N VAL A 604 15.24 -11.11 5.00
CA VAL A 604 14.64 -9.96 5.68
C VAL A 604 13.51 -10.55 6.53
N SER A 605 13.90 -11.12 7.67
CA SER A 605 13.04 -11.70 8.71
C SER A 605 13.18 -10.89 10.01
N GLY A 606 12.35 -11.11 11.04
CA GLY A 606 12.10 -10.21 12.19
C GLY A 606 13.28 -9.60 12.97
N ALA A 607 14.54 -9.94 12.68
CA ALA A 607 15.74 -9.26 13.20
C ALA A 607 16.46 -8.36 12.18
N LYS A 608 16.10 -8.42 10.89
CA LYS A 608 16.70 -7.65 9.79
C LYS A 608 15.63 -6.88 9.03
N GLY A 609 15.75 -5.57 9.00
CA GLY A 609 14.75 -4.67 8.42
C GLY A 609 15.19 -3.99 7.13
N LEU A 610 14.23 -3.71 6.26
CA LEU A 610 14.40 -2.87 5.08
C LEU A 610 13.34 -1.77 5.11
N ALA A 611 13.75 -0.54 5.38
CA ALA A 611 12.90 0.63 5.18
C ALA A 611 13.31 1.37 3.90
N VAL A 612 12.35 1.99 3.21
CA VAL A 612 12.64 2.83 2.02
C VAL A 612 12.22 4.28 2.28
N TYR A 613 13.07 5.24 1.89
CA TYR A 613 12.71 6.65 1.91
C TYR A 613 11.59 6.97 0.91
N ALA A 614 10.47 7.43 1.43
CA ALA A 614 9.59 8.33 0.70
C ALA A 614 10.16 9.75 0.85
N GLN A 615 11.12 10.13 0.00
CA GLN A 615 11.63 11.50 0.01
C GLN A 615 10.57 12.46 -0.52
N GLY A 616 10.03 13.30 0.36
CA GLY A 616 9.77 14.71 0.06
C GLY A 616 11.08 15.47 0.27
N THR A 617 11.54 16.26 -0.70
CA THR A 617 12.36 17.41 -0.29
C THR A 617 11.36 18.39 0.31
N PRO A 618 11.61 19.01 1.47
CA PRO A 618 10.74 20.06 1.96
C PRO A 618 10.66 21.16 0.89
N ILE A 619 9.53 21.83 0.83
CA ILE A 619 9.38 23.10 0.13
C ILE A 619 10.37 24.06 0.78
N THR A 620 11.60 24.17 0.26
CA THR A 620 12.46 25.28 0.66
C THR A 620 11.80 26.56 0.16
N PRO A 621 11.88 27.68 0.89
CA PRO A 621 11.39 28.99 0.44
C PRO A 621 12.01 29.44 -0.90
N THR A 622 13.06 28.74 -1.37
CA THR A 622 13.82 29.00 -2.59
C THR A 622 13.30 28.26 -3.84
N GLY A 623 12.13 27.62 -3.80
CA GLY A 623 11.42 27.19 -5.02
C GLY A 623 11.68 25.76 -5.49
N GLY A 624 11.82 24.80 -4.57
CA GLY A 624 11.62 23.38 -4.91
C GLY A 624 10.16 23.10 -5.27
N ARG A 625 9.91 22.38 -6.38
CA ARG A 625 8.55 21.93 -6.77
C ARG A 625 7.95 21.03 -5.68
N GLU A 626 6.68 21.25 -5.35
CA GLU A 626 5.85 20.35 -4.54
C GLU A 626 5.87 18.94 -5.16
N LEU A 627 6.24 17.91 -4.38
CA LEU A 627 5.97 16.52 -4.73
C LEU A 627 4.55 16.18 -4.26
N GLY A 628 3.71 15.71 -5.18
CA GLY A 628 2.33 15.32 -4.88
C GLY A 628 2.25 13.99 -4.13
N ILE A 629 1.17 13.81 -3.36
CA ILE A 629 0.85 12.59 -2.58
C ILE A 629 1.00 11.28 -3.39
N ASP A 630 0.69 11.36 -4.68
CA ASP A 630 0.79 10.29 -5.69
C ASP A 630 2.20 9.69 -5.78
N THR A 631 3.22 10.51 -5.67
CA THR A 631 4.63 10.08 -5.68
C THR A 631 4.98 9.24 -4.43
N TRP A 632 4.45 9.63 -3.28
CA TRP A 632 4.70 8.93 -2.02
C TRP A 632 3.93 7.61 -2.00
N ARG A 633 2.71 7.61 -2.56
CA ARG A 633 1.91 6.40 -2.80
C ARG A 633 2.63 5.41 -3.71
N GLU A 634 3.17 5.87 -4.85
CA GLU A 634 3.95 5.03 -5.77
C GLU A 634 5.17 4.41 -5.07
N THR A 635 5.91 5.22 -4.30
CA THR A 635 7.08 4.76 -3.54
C THR A 635 6.69 3.67 -2.53
N ALA A 636 5.66 3.93 -1.73
CA ALA A 636 5.23 3.05 -0.65
C ALA A 636 4.82 1.68 -1.18
N TRP A 637 3.96 1.63 -2.21
CA TRP A 637 3.49 0.37 -2.76
C TRP A 637 4.57 -0.37 -3.54
N THR A 638 5.44 0.34 -4.26
CA THR A 638 6.58 -0.29 -4.96
C THR A 638 7.56 -0.90 -3.95
N ALA A 639 7.84 -0.20 -2.85
CA ALA A 639 8.72 -0.68 -1.80
C ALA A 639 8.16 -1.92 -1.10
N LEU A 640 6.88 -1.89 -0.71
CA LEU A 640 6.19 -3.03 -0.10
C LEU A 640 6.15 -4.26 -1.03
N ALA A 641 5.85 -4.05 -2.32
CA ALA A 641 5.90 -5.12 -3.32
C ALA A 641 7.34 -5.64 -3.57
N GLY A 642 8.35 -4.84 -3.19
CA GLY A 642 9.77 -5.22 -3.17
C GLY A 642 10.23 -5.87 -1.87
N GLY A 643 9.33 -6.13 -0.92
CA GLY A 643 9.64 -6.74 0.37
C GLY A 643 10.17 -5.76 1.43
N ALA A 644 9.88 -4.47 1.30
CA ALA A 644 10.18 -3.51 2.37
C ALA A 644 9.37 -3.81 3.63
N THR A 645 10.01 -3.71 4.79
CA THR A 645 9.43 -3.84 6.12
C THR A 645 9.17 -2.48 6.78
N GLY A 646 9.37 -1.37 6.07
CA GLY A 646 9.05 -0.05 6.58
C GLY A 646 9.20 1.07 5.56
N LEU A 647 8.78 2.26 5.97
CA LEU A 647 8.85 3.49 5.19
C LEU A 647 9.44 4.60 6.02
N ALA A 648 10.24 5.45 5.39
CA ALA A 648 10.93 6.55 6.05
C ALA A 648 10.63 7.89 5.39
N TYR A 649 10.31 8.90 6.18
CA TYR A 649 10.02 10.26 5.71
C TYR A 649 11.06 11.25 6.23
N PHE A 650 11.67 11.99 5.31
CA PHE A 650 12.58 13.08 5.65
C PHE A 650 11.83 14.41 5.52
N ASP A 651 11.88 15.24 6.57
CA ASP A 651 11.49 16.66 6.51
C ASP A 651 10.04 16.90 6.02
N LEU A 652 9.08 16.41 6.81
CA LEU A 652 7.65 16.51 6.56
C LEU A 652 7.13 17.89 6.93
N PRO A 653 6.40 18.59 6.06
CA PRO A 653 5.83 19.88 6.43
C PRO A 653 4.87 19.74 7.62
N HIS A 654 4.97 20.65 8.60
CA HIS A 654 4.12 20.68 9.79
C HIS A 654 2.66 21.06 9.46
N GLY A 655 1.71 20.62 10.30
CA GLY A 655 0.30 20.99 10.22
C GLY A 655 -0.43 20.41 9.01
N GLU A 656 -1.27 21.21 8.34
CA GLU A 656 -2.20 20.71 7.30
C GLU A 656 -1.55 19.96 6.13
N ALA A 657 -0.27 20.21 5.88
CA ALA A 657 0.48 19.63 4.77
C ALA A 657 0.81 18.13 4.96
N ILE A 658 0.71 17.59 6.18
CA ILE A 658 0.89 16.16 6.45
C ILE A 658 -0.43 15.37 6.37
N ARG A 659 -1.58 16.04 6.48
CA ARG A 659 -2.92 15.42 6.44
C ARG A 659 -3.18 14.56 5.18
N PRO A 660 -2.71 14.91 3.96
CA PRO A 660 -2.89 14.06 2.78
C PRO A 660 -2.32 12.65 2.93
N LEU A 661 -1.41 12.42 3.89
CA LEU A 661 -0.88 11.09 4.19
C LEU A 661 -1.81 10.21 5.02
N GLY A 662 -2.75 10.76 5.78
CA GLY A 662 -3.55 9.98 6.71
C GLY A 662 -4.27 8.81 6.04
N LYS A 663 -4.81 9.01 4.82
CA LYS A 663 -5.44 7.92 4.05
C LYS A 663 -4.44 6.86 3.62
N LEU A 664 -3.27 7.27 3.11
CA LEU A 664 -2.21 6.34 2.70
C LEU A 664 -1.72 5.55 3.92
N HIS A 665 -1.46 6.20 5.04
CA HIS A 665 -0.98 5.55 6.26
C HIS A 665 -2.02 4.65 6.89
N SER A 666 -3.30 5.02 6.91
CA SER A 666 -4.38 4.13 7.35
C SER A 666 -4.40 2.84 6.52
N GLU A 667 -4.20 2.94 5.20
CA GLU A 667 -4.08 1.77 4.33
C GLU A 667 -2.79 0.97 4.59
N LEU A 668 -1.66 1.62 4.79
CA LEU A 668 -0.37 0.99 5.07
C LEU A 668 -0.31 0.36 6.46
N HIS A 669 -1.00 0.90 7.47
CA HIS A 669 -1.15 0.26 8.78
C HIS A 669 -1.91 -1.06 8.67
N ARG A 670 -2.93 -1.09 7.81
CA ARG A 670 -3.72 -2.31 7.60
C ARG A 670 -2.98 -3.35 6.76
N LEU A 671 -2.29 -2.93 5.70
CA LEU A 671 -1.72 -3.82 4.67
C LEU A 671 -0.21 -4.01 4.77
N GLY A 672 0.52 -3.01 5.26
CA GLY A 672 1.98 -3.01 5.41
C GLY A 672 2.49 -4.17 6.25
N PRO A 673 2.01 -4.42 7.49
CA PRO A 673 2.44 -5.56 8.29
C PRO A 673 2.20 -6.92 7.61
N LEU A 674 1.11 -7.04 6.85
CA LEU A 674 0.79 -8.27 6.10
C LEU A 674 1.80 -8.51 4.97
N LEU A 675 2.13 -7.47 4.21
CA LEU A 675 3.10 -7.55 3.12
C LEU A 675 4.53 -7.68 3.64
N ALA A 676 4.87 -7.01 4.75
CA ALA A 676 6.19 -7.05 5.39
C ALA A 676 6.50 -8.41 6.02
N SER A 677 5.51 -9.05 6.64
CA SER A 677 5.64 -10.42 7.19
C SER A 677 5.70 -11.50 6.10
N THR A 678 5.36 -11.15 4.87
CA THR A 678 5.44 -12.08 3.74
C THR A 678 6.86 -12.10 3.21
N SER A 679 7.63 -13.15 3.55
CA SER A 679 9.02 -13.27 3.10
C SER A 679 9.13 -13.18 1.58
N ARG A 680 9.88 -12.18 1.10
CA ARG A 680 10.32 -12.10 -0.29
C ARG A 680 11.21 -13.32 -0.58
N ARG A 681 10.95 -14.03 -1.68
CA ARG A 681 11.78 -15.15 -2.12
C ARG A 681 12.93 -14.66 -3.00
N PRO A 682 14.11 -15.31 -2.96
CA PRO A 682 15.19 -14.99 -3.88
C PRO A 682 14.75 -15.24 -5.34
N ALA A 683 15.04 -14.28 -6.21
CA ALA A 683 14.67 -14.33 -7.62
C ALA A 683 15.39 -15.46 -8.37
N SER A 684 14.78 -15.99 -9.42
CA SER A 684 15.40 -17.02 -10.26
C SER A 684 16.52 -16.50 -11.17
N ILE A 685 16.72 -15.18 -11.23
CA ILE A 685 17.80 -14.54 -11.98
C ILE A 685 18.45 -13.43 -11.15
N ALA A 686 19.77 -13.30 -11.27
CA ALA A 686 20.51 -12.22 -10.65
C ALA A 686 21.58 -11.60 -11.57
N VAL A 687 21.96 -10.36 -11.27
CA VAL A 687 23.10 -9.67 -11.88
C VAL A 687 24.30 -9.72 -10.93
N LEU A 688 25.46 -10.16 -11.42
CA LEU A 688 26.68 -10.21 -10.60
C LEU A 688 27.22 -8.80 -10.34
N ALA A 689 27.32 -8.44 -9.07
CA ALA A 689 27.95 -7.22 -8.61
C ALA A 689 29.37 -7.53 -8.10
N SER A 690 30.37 -7.35 -8.97
CA SER A 690 31.76 -7.76 -8.70
C SER A 690 32.51 -6.70 -7.92
N TRP A 691 33.00 -7.10 -6.74
CA TRP A 691 33.94 -6.28 -5.98
C TRP A 691 35.24 -6.07 -6.76
N SER A 692 35.81 -7.14 -7.31
CA SER A 692 37.11 -7.08 -7.98
C SER A 692 37.11 -6.17 -9.21
N THR A 693 36.04 -6.17 -10.01
CA THR A 693 35.90 -5.22 -11.12
C THR A 693 35.63 -3.80 -10.61
N ARG A 694 34.78 -3.63 -9.60
CA ARG A 694 34.45 -2.32 -9.03
C ARG A 694 35.70 -1.60 -8.50
N THR A 695 36.59 -2.31 -7.82
CA THR A 695 37.73 -1.72 -7.11
C THR A 695 39.04 -1.86 -7.87
N GLY A 696 39.32 -3.01 -8.46
CA GLY A 696 40.55 -3.30 -9.20
C GLY A 696 40.59 -2.73 -10.62
N GLY A 697 39.44 -2.36 -11.17
CA GLY A 697 39.34 -1.81 -12.53
C GLY A 697 39.94 -0.40 -12.67
N SER A 698 40.30 -0.05 -13.91
CA SER A 698 40.54 1.35 -14.26
C SER A 698 39.26 2.18 -14.07
N ARG A 699 39.40 3.51 -13.93
CA ARG A 699 38.24 4.40 -13.75
C ARG A 699 37.14 4.20 -14.80
N LYS A 700 37.52 3.96 -16.06
CA LYS A 700 36.59 3.70 -17.17
C LYS A 700 35.87 2.36 -17.01
N GLU A 701 36.58 1.32 -16.56
CA GLU A 701 36.01 -0.02 -16.33
C GLU A 701 35.06 -0.01 -15.15
N THR A 702 35.45 0.59 -14.02
CA THR A 702 34.58 0.76 -12.84
C THR A 702 33.29 1.53 -13.19
N SER A 703 33.40 2.65 -13.91
CA SER A 703 32.22 3.42 -14.34
C SER A 703 31.34 2.64 -15.32
N ARG A 704 31.94 1.87 -16.24
CA ARG A 704 31.19 1.03 -17.18
C ARG A 704 30.48 -0.11 -16.46
N HIS A 705 31.17 -0.83 -15.58
CA HIS A 705 30.63 -1.92 -14.77
C HIS A 705 29.38 -1.47 -14.00
N HIS A 706 29.48 -0.34 -13.28
CA HIS A 706 28.34 0.24 -12.58
C HIS A 706 27.16 0.53 -13.51
N SER A 707 27.38 1.29 -14.59
CA SER A 707 26.32 1.65 -15.53
C SER A 707 25.64 0.41 -16.12
N CYS A 708 26.43 -0.63 -16.42
CA CYS A 708 25.94 -1.84 -17.03
C CYS A 708 25.18 -2.74 -16.09
N ILE A 709 25.62 -2.88 -14.83
CA ILE A 709 24.86 -3.61 -13.81
C ILE A 709 23.48 -2.98 -13.64
N VAL A 710 23.41 -1.65 -13.47
CA VAL A 710 22.15 -0.94 -13.27
C VAL A 710 21.22 -1.08 -14.48
N GLN A 711 21.72 -0.84 -15.68
CA GLN A 711 20.92 -0.94 -16.90
C GLN A 711 20.43 -2.38 -17.16
N THR A 712 21.30 -3.37 -16.92
CA THR A 712 20.95 -4.78 -17.11
C THR A 712 19.88 -5.21 -16.10
N HIS A 713 20.04 -4.84 -14.83
CA HIS A 713 19.03 -5.06 -13.79
C HIS A 713 17.68 -4.45 -14.19
N ASP A 714 17.65 -3.15 -14.54
CA ASP A 714 16.41 -2.46 -14.87
C ASP A 714 15.71 -3.09 -16.09
N VAL A 715 16.46 -3.52 -17.13
CA VAL A 715 15.90 -4.24 -18.29
C VAL A 715 15.34 -5.61 -17.91
N LEU A 716 16.03 -6.35 -17.03
CA LEU A 716 15.57 -7.66 -16.57
C LEU A 716 14.33 -7.56 -15.67
N VAL A 717 14.18 -6.49 -14.88
CA VAL A 717 12.96 -6.25 -14.08
C VAL A 717 11.74 -6.14 -14.99
N TYR A 718 11.84 -5.44 -16.12
CA TYR A 718 10.77 -5.45 -17.14
C TYR A 718 10.54 -6.84 -17.76
N ALA A 719 11.56 -7.69 -17.82
CA ALA A 719 11.48 -9.00 -18.46
C ALA A 719 10.76 -10.04 -17.57
N VAL A 720 11.13 -10.11 -16.29
CA VAL A 720 10.76 -11.22 -15.38
C VAL A 720 10.26 -10.79 -13.99
N GLU A 721 9.91 -9.52 -13.77
CA GLU A 721 9.36 -8.95 -12.52
C GLU A 721 10.38 -8.84 -11.38
N GLN A 722 11.04 -9.94 -11.01
CA GLN A 722 11.98 -10.01 -9.89
C GLN A 722 13.37 -10.39 -10.35
N VAL A 723 14.34 -9.56 -9.98
CA VAL A 723 15.75 -9.72 -10.32
C VAL A 723 16.56 -9.34 -9.10
N ASP A 724 17.49 -10.19 -8.69
CA ASP A 724 18.37 -9.88 -7.57
C ASP A 724 19.75 -9.41 -8.02
N PHE A 725 20.51 -8.87 -7.08
CA PHE A 725 21.96 -8.80 -7.19
C PHE A 725 22.56 -10.03 -6.51
N VAL A 726 23.74 -10.44 -6.98
CA VAL A 726 24.59 -11.41 -6.28
C VAL A 726 25.96 -10.77 -6.11
N ARG A 727 26.50 -10.81 -4.90
CA ARG A 727 27.86 -10.32 -4.60
C ARG A 727 28.88 -11.39 -4.95
N GLU A 728 30.07 -10.95 -5.34
CA GLU A 728 31.20 -11.85 -5.61
C GLU A 728 31.49 -12.79 -4.43
N GLU A 729 31.37 -12.32 -3.18
CA GLU A 729 31.56 -13.13 -1.98
C GLU A 729 30.48 -14.21 -1.74
N GLN A 730 29.29 -14.06 -2.30
CA GLN A 730 28.16 -14.98 -2.12
C GLN A 730 28.15 -16.14 -3.12
N LEU A 731 29.05 -16.15 -4.11
CA LEU A 731 29.07 -17.16 -5.16
C LEU A 731 29.24 -18.60 -4.64
N GLY A 732 29.74 -18.78 -3.41
CA GLY A 732 29.84 -20.08 -2.75
C GLY A 732 28.58 -20.55 -2.01
N SER A 733 27.58 -19.70 -1.87
CA SER A 733 26.37 -19.94 -1.04
C SER A 733 25.13 -19.32 -1.70
N LEU A 734 24.93 -19.62 -2.97
CA LEU A 734 23.81 -19.08 -3.76
C LEU A 734 22.48 -19.72 -3.35
N PRO A 735 21.35 -18.98 -3.38
CA PRO A 735 20.04 -19.55 -3.13
C PRO A 735 19.69 -20.66 -4.12
N ALA A 736 19.04 -21.72 -3.63
CA ALA A 736 18.63 -22.85 -4.47
C ALA A 736 17.60 -22.47 -5.56
N SER A 737 16.85 -21.39 -5.38
CA SER A 737 15.89 -20.88 -6.37
C SER A 737 16.55 -20.14 -7.55
N LEU A 738 17.84 -19.80 -7.43
CA LEU A 738 18.57 -19.03 -8.45
C LEU A 738 18.95 -19.93 -9.63
N GLY A 739 18.28 -19.74 -10.77
CA GLY A 739 18.51 -20.49 -12.00
C GLY A 739 19.51 -19.84 -12.95
N ALA A 740 19.70 -18.51 -12.89
CA ALA A 740 20.59 -17.80 -13.80
C ALA A 740 21.35 -16.63 -13.17
N ILE A 741 22.58 -16.39 -13.66
CA ILE A 741 23.41 -15.23 -13.30
C ILE A 741 23.86 -14.50 -14.57
N VAL A 742 23.76 -13.17 -14.57
CA VAL A 742 24.20 -12.30 -15.67
C VAL A 742 25.49 -11.56 -15.30
N LEU A 743 26.52 -11.74 -16.13
CA LEU A 743 27.83 -11.08 -16.06
C LEU A 743 27.90 -10.01 -17.15
N THR A 744 27.89 -8.75 -16.74
CA THR A 744 27.90 -7.59 -17.63
C THR A 744 29.02 -6.65 -17.23
N ALA A 745 29.86 -6.28 -18.18
CA ALA A 745 31.05 -5.45 -18.00
C ALA A 745 31.88 -5.84 -16.76
N THR A 746 32.16 -7.15 -16.58
CA THR A 746 32.87 -7.69 -15.41
C THR A 746 34.24 -8.27 -15.79
N PRO A 747 35.19 -7.47 -16.31
CA PRO A 747 36.43 -7.99 -16.87
C PRO A 747 37.39 -8.58 -15.85
N LEU A 748 37.30 -8.21 -14.57
CA LEU A 748 38.19 -8.65 -13.51
C LEU A 748 37.44 -9.56 -12.55
N LEU A 749 37.84 -10.84 -12.49
CA LEU A 749 37.32 -11.80 -11.53
C LEU A 749 38.46 -12.64 -10.93
N PRO A 750 38.50 -12.82 -9.60
CA PRO A 750 39.49 -13.70 -8.97
C PRO A 750 39.22 -15.16 -9.38
N ARG A 751 40.26 -15.99 -9.31
CA ARG A 751 40.18 -17.39 -9.74
C ARG A 751 39.06 -18.15 -9.02
N ARG A 752 38.94 -17.93 -7.71
CA ARG A 752 37.89 -18.50 -6.86
C ARG A 752 36.48 -18.15 -7.36
N ALA A 753 36.22 -16.91 -7.78
CA ALA A 753 34.90 -16.51 -8.27
C ALA A 753 34.56 -17.23 -9.59
N VAL A 754 35.53 -17.39 -10.49
CA VAL A 754 35.33 -18.16 -11.74
C VAL A 754 35.07 -19.63 -11.42
N GLU A 755 35.82 -20.24 -10.49
CA GLU A 755 35.61 -21.62 -10.06
C GLU A 755 34.22 -21.84 -9.43
N GLN A 756 33.73 -20.88 -8.63
CA GLN A 756 32.39 -20.92 -8.06
C GLN A 756 31.29 -20.75 -9.13
N LEU A 757 31.48 -19.88 -10.12
CA LEU A 757 30.57 -19.76 -11.26
C LEU A 757 30.56 -21.03 -12.12
N HIS A 758 31.71 -21.67 -12.30
CA HIS A 758 31.78 -22.98 -12.95
C HIS A 758 31.03 -24.05 -12.15
N ALA A 759 31.16 -24.04 -10.82
CA ALA A 759 30.42 -24.96 -9.94
C ALA A 759 28.91 -24.72 -10.04
N PHE A 760 28.46 -23.46 -10.07
CA PHE A 760 27.06 -23.11 -10.30
C PHE A 760 26.53 -23.66 -11.63
N VAL A 761 27.29 -23.50 -12.72
CA VAL A 761 26.92 -24.05 -14.04
C VAL A 761 26.90 -25.59 -14.01
N ARG A 762 27.88 -26.24 -13.39
CA ARG A 762 27.89 -27.70 -13.18
C ARG A 762 26.70 -28.20 -12.36
N GLY A 763 26.19 -27.39 -11.44
CA GLY A 763 24.98 -27.65 -10.65
C GLY A 763 23.67 -27.46 -11.40
N GLY A 764 23.70 -27.10 -12.70
CA GLY A 764 22.50 -26.86 -13.51
C GLY A 764 22.20 -25.39 -13.77
N GLY A 765 22.97 -24.46 -13.19
CA GLY A 765 22.76 -23.03 -13.37
C GLY A 765 23.11 -22.52 -14.77
N HIS A 766 22.49 -21.41 -15.16
CA HIS A 766 22.74 -20.73 -16.44
C HIS A 766 23.54 -19.44 -16.25
N LEU A 767 24.61 -19.29 -17.02
CA LEU A 767 25.46 -18.11 -16.96
C LEU A 767 25.33 -17.30 -18.25
N PHE A 768 24.91 -16.05 -18.17
CA PHE A 768 24.90 -15.12 -19.31
C PHE A 768 26.10 -14.20 -19.22
N VAL A 769 26.97 -14.19 -20.22
CA VAL A 769 28.26 -13.53 -20.16
C VAL A 769 28.46 -12.57 -21.33
N ASP A 770 28.85 -11.33 -21.06
CA ASP A 770 29.26 -10.41 -22.12
C ASP A 770 30.72 -10.62 -22.56
N ALA A 771 31.02 -10.19 -23.78
CA ALA A 771 32.36 -10.27 -24.33
C ALA A 771 33.33 -9.45 -23.46
N GLY A 772 34.29 -10.14 -22.83
CA GLY A 772 35.28 -9.54 -21.96
C GLY A 772 35.09 -9.85 -20.48
N SER A 773 33.97 -10.40 -20.03
CA SER A 773 33.79 -10.78 -18.62
C SER A 773 34.72 -11.93 -18.21
N GLY A 774 35.32 -11.83 -17.02
CA GLY A 774 36.25 -12.81 -16.44
C GLY A 774 37.60 -12.98 -17.16
N THR A 775 37.87 -12.19 -18.21
CA THR A 775 39.06 -12.33 -19.07
C THR A 775 40.36 -11.89 -18.42
N ARG A 776 40.33 -11.29 -17.24
CA ARG A 776 41.53 -10.94 -16.48
C ARG A 776 41.38 -11.29 -15.02
N GLN A 777 42.51 -11.61 -14.41
CA GLN A 777 42.63 -11.74 -12.97
C GLN A 777 42.92 -10.37 -12.34
N PRO A 778 42.61 -10.17 -11.05
CA PRO A 778 42.95 -8.93 -10.37
C PRO A 778 44.44 -8.57 -10.38
N GLU A 779 45.32 -9.57 -10.37
CA GLU A 779 46.77 -9.39 -10.50
C GLU A 779 47.24 -9.00 -11.92
N GLY A 780 46.31 -8.77 -12.86
CA GLY A 780 46.59 -8.27 -14.20
C GLY A 780 46.88 -9.35 -15.25
N SER A 781 47.02 -10.61 -14.86
CA SER A 781 47.21 -11.70 -15.82
C SER A 781 45.95 -11.94 -16.67
N GLY A 782 46.13 -12.07 -17.98
CA GLY A 782 45.04 -12.39 -18.90
C GLY A 782 44.59 -13.85 -18.78
N ARG A 783 43.29 -14.09 -18.94
CA ARG A 783 42.69 -15.42 -19.12
C ARG A 783 42.11 -15.49 -20.53
N ARG A 784 42.59 -16.44 -21.32
CA ARG A 784 42.00 -16.74 -22.63
C ARG A 784 40.70 -17.52 -22.40
N ASP A 785 39.58 -16.87 -22.69
CA ASP A 785 38.22 -17.40 -22.65
C ASP A 785 37.93 -18.37 -21.48
N PRO A 786 37.69 -17.85 -20.27
CA PRO A 786 37.48 -18.69 -19.08
C PRO A 786 36.16 -19.46 -19.10
N TRP A 787 35.36 -19.35 -20.18
CA TRP A 787 34.01 -19.89 -20.27
C TRP A 787 33.87 -21.03 -21.29
N HIS A 788 34.78 -21.15 -22.26
CA HIS A 788 34.74 -22.10 -23.38
C HIS A 788 34.72 -23.60 -22.99
N THR A 789 35.01 -23.95 -21.74
CA THR A 789 35.33 -25.34 -21.33
C THR A 789 34.46 -25.92 -20.22
N VAL A 790 33.34 -25.28 -19.86
CA VAL A 790 32.48 -25.80 -18.78
C VAL A 790 31.56 -26.91 -19.30
N ARG A 791 31.99 -28.18 -19.18
CA ARG A 791 31.09 -29.35 -19.33
C ARG A 791 30.21 -29.47 -18.09
N ALA A 792 28.89 -29.38 -18.26
CA ALA A 792 27.93 -29.26 -17.18
C ALA A 792 26.50 -29.60 -17.63
N THR A 793 25.60 -29.77 -16.67
CA THR A 793 24.14 -29.85 -16.89
C THR A 793 23.54 -28.47 -17.18
N GLY A 794 24.13 -27.41 -16.63
CA GLY A 794 23.82 -26.02 -16.97
C GLY A 794 24.52 -25.55 -18.25
N ARG A 795 24.42 -24.26 -18.56
CA ARG A 795 25.00 -23.70 -19.80
C ARG A 795 25.53 -22.28 -19.64
N VAL A 796 26.65 -22.00 -20.33
CA VAL A 796 27.13 -20.62 -20.54
C VAL A 796 26.58 -20.09 -21.87
N HIS A 797 26.11 -18.85 -21.81
CA HIS A 797 25.34 -18.16 -22.84
C HIS A 797 26.01 -16.83 -23.16
N ASP A 798 26.33 -16.58 -24.42
CA ASP A 798 26.87 -15.28 -24.82
C ASP A 798 25.78 -14.21 -24.83
N ILE A 799 26.02 -13.05 -24.21
CA ILE A 799 25.12 -11.90 -24.35
C ILE A 799 25.29 -11.32 -25.76
N ALA A 800 24.22 -11.37 -26.55
CA ALA A 800 24.25 -10.94 -27.94
C ALA A 800 24.52 -9.44 -28.02
N ALA A 801 25.18 -8.95 -29.08
CA ALA A 801 25.55 -7.54 -29.21
C ALA A 801 24.41 -6.54 -28.94
N PRO A 802 23.15 -6.78 -29.38
CA PRO A 802 22.04 -5.90 -29.05
C PRO A 802 21.62 -5.91 -27.57
N GLU A 803 21.82 -7.04 -26.87
CA GLU A 803 21.47 -7.24 -25.46
C GLU A 803 22.57 -6.75 -24.51
N ARG A 804 23.77 -6.50 -25.04
CA ARG A 804 24.86 -5.94 -24.27
C ARG A 804 24.49 -4.55 -23.81
N CYS A 805 24.89 -4.23 -22.59
CA CYS A 805 24.99 -2.86 -22.15
C CYS A 805 25.92 -2.10 -23.12
N SER A 806 25.31 -1.30 -23.99
CA SER A 806 26.01 -0.29 -24.79
C SER A 806 25.78 1.05 -24.12
N VAL A 807 26.82 1.88 -24.02
CA VAL A 807 26.77 3.18 -23.32
C VAL A 807 25.89 4.21 -24.08
N VAL A 808 25.03 3.77 -25.00
CA VAL A 808 24.30 4.61 -25.95
C VAL A 808 22.83 4.77 -25.54
N GLY A 809 22.50 5.95 -25.04
CA GLY A 809 21.25 6.68 -25.37
C GLY A 809 19.92 6.22 -24.76
N ARG A 810 19.57 6.83 -23.61
CA ARG A 810 18.29 7.46 -23.20
C ARG A 810 16.95 7.23 -23.96
N PHE A 811 16.68 6.10 -24.63
CA PHE A 811 15.40 5.88 -25.30
C PHE A 811 14.64 4.70 -24.70
N GLU A 812 13.50 5.00 -24.08
CA GLU A 812 12.56 4.05 -23.46
C GLU A 812 12.13 2.92 -24.41
N VAL A 813 12.01 3.21 -25.71
CA VAL A 813 11.69 2.23 -26.77
C VAL A 813 12.74 1.12 -26.89
N SER A 814 14.02 1.43 -26.62
CA SER A 814 15.09 0.43 -26.65
C SER A 814 14.99 -0.57 -25.49
N ARG A 815 14.65 -0.12 -24.28
CA ARG A 815 14.58 -0.99 -23.09
C ARG A 815 13.47 -2.04 -23.20
N LYS A 816 12.32 -1.68 -23.74
CA LYS A 816 11.18 -2.60 -23.92
C LYS A 816 11.48 -3.71 -24.93
N LEU A 817 12.14 -3.35 -26.03
CA LEU A 817 12.58 -4.34 -27.02
C LEU A 817 13.61 -5.30 -26.41
N LEU A 818 14.53 -4.79 -25.60
CA LEU A 818 15.52 -5.60 -24.90
C LEU A 818 14.88 -6.50 -23.83
N ALA A 819 13.93 -5.99 -23.05
CA ALA A 819 13.20 -6.77 -22.06
C ALA A 819 12.42 -7.92 -22.70
N ARG A 820 11.80 -7.70 -23.87
CA ARG A 820 11.12 -8.76 -24.63
C ARG A 820 12.09 -9.87 -25.05
N ARG A 821 13.26 -9.51 -25.57
CA ARG A 821 14.29 -10.48 -25.96
C ARG A 821 14.81 -11.28 -24.77
N TRP A 822 15.09 -10.60 -23.66
CA TRP A 822 15.46 -11.27 -22.41
C TRP A 822 14.37 -12.24 -21.94
N ARG A 823 13.10 -11.83 -21.99
CA ARG A 823 11.98 -12.71 -21.62
C ARG A 823 11.91 -13.96 -22.49
N GLU A 824 11.99 -13.81 -23.82
CA GLU A 824 12.02 -14.94 -24.77
C GLU A 824 13.19 -15.90 -24.49
N ARG A 825 14.36 -15.34 -24.20
CA ARG A 825 15.58 -16.10 -23.91
C ARG A 825 15.54 -16.84 -22.58
N LEU A 826 15.00 -16.20 -21.54
CA LEU A 826 14.86 -16.80 -20.22
C LEU A 826 13.80 -17.90 -20.20
N ALA A 827 12.70 -17.73 -20.95
CA ALA A 827 11.68 -18.76 -21.12
C ALA A 827 12.24 -20.07 -21.71
N GLN A 828 13.21 -19.98 -22.64
CA GLN A 828 13.87 -21.16 -23.22
C GLN A 828 14.65 -22.02 -22.22
N ILE A 829 15.02 -21.44 -21.07
CA ILE A 829 15.70 -22.14 -19.96
C ILE A 829 14.77 -22.33 -18.75
N GLY A 830 13.46 -22.18 -18.94
CA GLY A 830 12.45 -22.40 -17.89
C GLY A 830 12.32 -21.28 -16.87
N ILE A 831 12.97 -20.13 -17.08
CA ILE A 831 12.84 -18.95 -16.21
C ILE A 831 11.78 -18.03 -16.81
N GLU A 832 10.63 -17.98 -16.16
CA GLU A 832 9.51 -17.15 -16.56
C GLU A 832 8.95 -16.37 -15.36
N PRO A 833 8.31 -15.21 -15.58
CA PRO A 833 7.69 -14.47 -14.48
C PRO A 833 6.58 -15.30 -13.82
N THR A 834 6.57 -15.31 -12.49
CA THR A 834 5.47 -15.89 -11.69
C THR A 834 4.18 -15.10 -11.86
N SER A 835 4.29 -13.79 -12.04
CA SER A 835 3.21 -12.88 -12.37
C SER A 835 3.71 -11.82 -13.35
N ALA A 836 2.86 -11.37 -14.28
CA ALA A 836 3.25 -10.36 -15.25
C ALA A 836 2.05 -9.57 -15.76
N THR A 837 2.32 -8.32 -16.13
CA THR A 837 1.48 -7.45 -16.93
C THR A 837 2.08 -7.33 -18.35
N PRO A 838 1.25 -7.08 -19.39
CA PRO A 838 1.74 -6.80 -20.73
C PRO A 838 2.25 -5.36 -20.87
N ASP A 839 1.77 -4.42 -20.03
CA ASP A 839 2.14 -3.01 -20.08
C ASP A 839 3.37 -2.76 -19.18
N PRO A 840 4.48 -2.23 -19.74
CA PRO A 840 5.75 -2.01 -19.02
C PRO A 840 5.66 -1.02 -17.85
N TRP A 841 4.66 -0.14 -17.83
CA TRP A 841 4.47 0.85 -16.76
C TRP A 841 3.46 0.37 -15.72
N THR A 842 3.16 -0.91 -15.73
CA THR A 842 2.34 -1.58 -14.74
C THR A 842 3.09 -2.81 -14.27
N GLU A 843 2.90 -3.20 -13.01
CA GLU A 843 3.48 -4.44 -12.49
C GLU A 843 2.38 -5.28 -11.86
N ALA A 844 2.61 -6.59 -11.82
CA ALA A 844 1.82 -7.48 -11.01
C ALA A 844 2.77 -8.44 -10.32
N ARG A 845 2.78 -8.43 -8.99
CA ARG A 845 3.69 -9.23 -8.18
C ARG A 845 2.94 -10.21 -7.32
N LEU A 846 3.39 -11.46 -7.32
CA LEU A 846 2.81 -12.51 -6.48
C LEU A 846 3.77 -12.81 -5.33
N MET A 847 3.30 -12.56 -4.11
CA MET A 847 4.03 -12.75 -2.86
C MET A 847 3.37 -13.85 -2.01
N GLY A 848 4.14 -14.40 -1.08
CA GLY A 848 3.67 -15.41 -0.12
C GLY A 848 3.72 -16.84 -0.65
N ASP A 849 3.44 -17.78 0.24
CA ASP A 849 3.53 -19.20 -0.04
C ASP A 849 2.53 -20.07 0.72
N GLY A 850 2.59 -21.38 0.48
CA GLY A 850 1.74 -22.35 1.15
C GLY A 850 0.25 -22.09 0.91
N ASP A 851 -0.43 -21.65 1.97
CA ASP A 851 -1.87 -21.46 2.04
C ASP A 851 -2.32 -19.99 1.95
N LEU A 852 -1.39 -19.03 1.89
CA LEU A 852 -1.69 -17.60 1.79
C LEU A 852 -0.79 -16.92 0.74
N ARG A 853 -1.40 -16.17 -0.17
CA ARG A 853 -0.69 -15.40 -1.20
C ARG A 853 -1.23 -14.00 -1.31
N TYR A 854 -0.37 -13.06 -1.68
CA TYR A 854 -0.75 -11.70 -2.01
C TYR A 854 -0.43 -11.44 -3.47
N TRP A 855 -1.40 -10.95 -4.23
CA TRP A 855 -1.22 -10.51 -5.60
C TRP A 855 -1.36 -8.99 -5.64
N VAL A 856 -0.23 -8.30 -5.82
CA VAL A 856 -0.14 -6.84 -5.81
C VAL A 856 -0.07 -6.36 -7.25
N PHE A 857 -0.96 -5.44 -7.63
CA PHE A 857 -1.01 -4.81 -8.95
C PHE A 857 -0.59 -3.36 -8.80
N LEU A 858 0.43 -2.91 -9.51
CA LEU A 858 0.97 -1.55 -9.41
C LEU A 858 0.75 -0.80 -10.72
N ASN A 859 0.18 0.41 -10.64
CA ASN A 859 0.02 1.32 -11.76
C ASN A 859 0.98 2.50 -11.60
N HIS A 860 2.01 2.58 -12.44
CA HIS A 860 2.99 3.69 -12.39
C HIS A 860 2.61 4.87 -13.29
N TYR A 861 1.45 4.81 -13.96
CA TYR A 861 0.93 5.95 -14.70
C TYR A 861 0.28 6.98 -13.77
N ALA A 862 0.33 8.24 -14.18
CA ALA A 862 -0.38 9.33 -13.52
C ALA A 862 -1.91 9.31 -13.75
N GLU A 863 -2.43 8.33 -14.51
CA GLU A 863 -3.86 8.17 -14.80
C GLU A 863 -4.35 6.80 -14.32
N PRO A 864 -5.61 6.68 -13.87
CA PRO A 864 -6.22 5.39 -13.54
C PRO A 864 -6.23 4.44 -14.74
N ARG A 865 -5.97 3.14 -14.50
CA ARG A 865 -5.95 2.11 -15.55
C ARG A 865 -6.52 0.79 -15.07
N THR A 866 -7.03 -0.01 -16.00
CA THR A 866 -7.33 -1.43 -15.74
C THR A 866 -6.13 -2.26 -16.13
N LEU A 867 -5.50 -2.90 -15.14
CA LEU A 867 -4.29 -3.69 -15.30
C LEU A 867 -4.67 -5.13 -15.63
N ALA A 868 -4.30 -5.57 -16.84
CA ALA A 868 -4.38 -6.98 -17.20
C ALA A 868 -3.14 -7.70 -16.69
N ALA A 869 -3.33 -8.72 -15.86
CA ALA A 869 -2.23 -9.49 -15.28
C ALA A 869 -2.46 -10.99 -15.40
N HIS A 870 -1.37 -11.74 -15.46
CA HIS A 870 -1.34 -13.19 -15.49
C HIS A 870 -0.45 -13.72 -14.39
N ALA A 871 -0.85 -14.79 -13.73
CA ALA A 871 -0.05 -15.44 -12.70
C ALA A 871 -0.04 -16.96 -12.90
N ARG A 872 1.13 -17.60 -12.71
CA ARG A 872 1.35 -19.04 -12.84
C ARG A 872 0.92 -19.79 -11.57
N VAL A 873 -0.37 -19.66 -11.24
CA VAL A 873 -1.00 -20.33 -10.09
C VAL A 873 -2.33 -20.91 -10.52
N ALA A 874 -2.64 -22.12 -10.06
CA ALA A 874 -3.92 -22.76 -10.33
C ALA A 874 -5.09 -21.98 -9.69
N GLY A 875 -5.76 -21.11 -10.44
CA GLY A 875 -6.78 -20.20 -9.89
C GLY A 875 -7.94 -20.89 -9.16
N ALA A 876 -8.28 -22.13 -9.52
CA ALA A 876 -9.37 -22.89 -8.90
C ALA A 876 -9.09 -23.27 -7.43
N THR A 877 -7.81 -23.37 -7.03
CA THR A 877 -7.43 -23.79 -5.67
C THR A 877 -7.37 -22.63 -4.68
N TRP A 878 -7.72 -21.40 -5.09
CA TRP A 878 -7.58 -20.21 -4.26
C TRP A 878 -8.90 -19.43 -4.15
N LEU A 879 -9.12 -18.82 -2.99
CA LEU A 879 -10.18 -17.85 -2.73
C LEU A 879 -9.55 -16.47 -2.64
N TRP A 880 -9.82 -15.64 -3.65
CA TRP A 880 -9.24 -14.30 -3.75
C TRP A 880 -10.19 -13.24 -3.20
N ARG A 881 -9.62 -12.27 -2.49
CA ARG A 881 -10.31 -11.07 -2.01
C ARG A 881 -9.46 -9.86 -2.28
N ASP A 882 -10.10 -8.78 -2.68
CA ASP A 882 -9.45 -7.46 -2.67
C ASP A 882 -9.35 -6.99 -1.21
N MET A 883 -8.13 -6.72 -0.76
CA MET A 883 -7.84 -6.33 0.61
C MET A 883 -8.25 -4.89 0.92
N ARG A 884 -8.46 -4.05 -0.11
CA ARG A 884 -8.94 -2.69 0.09
C ARG A 884 -10.44 -2.65 0.33
N THR A 885 -11.18 -3.37 -0.51
CA THR A 885 -12.65 -3.38 -0.50
C THR A 885 -13.26 -4.53 0.30
N GLY A 886 -12.47 -5.55 0.66
CA GLY A 886 -12.94 -6.80 1.29
C GLY A 886 -13.72 -7.73 0.34
N GLN A 887 -14.01 -7.26 -0.89
CA GLN A 887 -14.86 -7.96 -1.83
C GLN A 887 -14.17 -9.23 -2.35
N ARG A 888 -14.98 -10.29 -2.53
CA ARG A 888 -14.51 -11.50 -3.21
C ARG A 888 -14.27 -11.18 -4.68
N VAL A 889 -13.07 -11.49 -5.15
CA VAL A 889 -12.68 -11.35 -6.54
C VAL A 889 -12.43 -12.73 -7.15
N ARG A 890 -12.67 -12.87 -8.44
CA ARG A 890 -12.54 -14.15 -9.15
C ARG A 890 -11.64 -13.95 -10.36
N PRO A 891 -10.33 -14.26 -10.26
CA PRO A 891 -9.50 -14.31 -11.44
C PRO A 891 -9.98 -15.41 -12.38
N VAL A 892 -9.82 -15.17 -13.68
CA VAL A 892 -10.21 -16.10 -14.74
C VAL A 892 -9.14 -17.18 -14.84
N ALA A 893 -9.54 -18.45 -14.75
CA ALA A 893 -8.62 -19.56 -14.95
C ALA A 893 -8.10 -19.59 -16.40
N LYS A 894 -6.81 -19.82 -16.58
CA LYS A 894 -6.16 -20.05 -17.89
C LYS A 894 -5.36 -21.36 -17.85
N LEU A 895 -5.06 -21.92 -19.01
CA LEU A 895 -4.16 -23.08 -19.11
C LEU A 895 -2.82 -22.73 -18.43
N GLY A 896 -2.46 -23.47 -17.38
CA GLY A 896 -1.23 -23.24 -16.62
C GLY A 896 -1.23 -22.04 -15.65
N GLY A 897 -2.37 -21.38 -15.39
CA GLY A 897 -2.41 -20.24 -14.48
C GLY A 897 -3.76 -19.55 -14.30
N MET A 898 -3.72 -18.25 -13.99
CA MET A 898 -4.89 -17.39 -13.82
C MET A 898 -4.65 -15.99 -14.38
N ALA A 899 -5.72 -15.27 -14.68
CA ALA A 899 -5.71 -13.92 -15.22
C ALA A 899 -6.64 -13.00 -14.45
N ALA A 900 -6.25 -11.74 -14.29
CA ALA A 900 -7.07 -10.72 -13.66
C ALA A 900 -7.05 -9.44 -14.51
N ALA A 901 -8.14 -8.68 -14.43
CA ALA A 901 -8.23 -7.31 -14.94
C ALA A 901 -8.68 -6.44 -13.77
N VAL A 902 -7.80 -5.57 -13.28
CA VAL A 902 -8.00 -4.87 -12.00
C VAL A 902 -7.92 -3.36 -12.24
N PRO A 903 -8.98 -2.58 -11.92
CA PRO A 903 -8.90 -1.14 -11.95
C PRO A 903 -7.98 -0.65 -10.82
N VAL A 904 -6.97 0.14 -11.17
CA VAL A 904 -6.00 0.72 -10.23
C VAL A 904 -5.92 2.21 -10.48
N GLY A 905 -5.92 3.00 -9.40
CA GLY A 905 -5.78 4.45 -9.44
C GLY A 905 -4.42 4.91 -9.99
N PRO A 906 -4.22 6.23 -10.19
CA PRO A 906 -2.95 6.75 -10.65
C PRO A 906 -1.87 6.54 -9.58
N THR A 907 -0.67 6.07 -9.98
CA THR A 907 0.48 5.89 -9.05
C THR A 907 0.12 5.11 -7.78
N ASP A 908 -0.73 4.10 -7.94
CA ASP A 908 -1.38 3.38 -6.84
C ASP A 908 -1.29 1.86 -7.05
N ALA A 909 -1.77 1.11 -6.07
CA ALA A 909 -1.82 -0.33 -6.08
C ALA A 909 -3.22 -0.91 -5.88
N ALA A 910 -3.44 -2.14 -6.31
CA ALA A 910 -4.47 -3.00 -5.76
C ALA A 910 -3.79 -4.20 -5.10
N VAL A 911 -4.31 -4.67 -3.97
CA VAL A 911 -3.74 -5.79 -3.23
C VAL A 911 -4.82 -6.84 -3.05
N TRP A 912 -4.63 -8.01 -3.64
CA TRP A 912 -5.52 -9.15 -3.48
C TRP A 912 -4.89 -10.19 -2.58
N ALA A 913 -5.61 -10.70 -1.58
CA ALA A 913 -5.18 -11.86 -0.81
C ALA A 913 -5.90 -13.11 -1.30
N GLY A 914 -5.12 -14.14 -1.59
CA GLY A 914 -5.57 -15.48 -1.91
C GLY A 914 -5.36 -16.40 -0.73
N THR A 915 -6.40 -17.07 -0.28
CA THR A 915 -6.28 -18.21 0.66
C THR A 915 -6.51 -19.52 -0.09
N ARG A 916 -5.67 -20.53 0.18
CA ARG A 916 -5.83 -21.83 -0.47
C ARG A 916 -7.11 -22.49 0.01
N ARG A 917 -7.86 -23.09 -0.91
CA ARG A 917 -9.07 -23.85 -0.58
C ARG A 917 -8.65 -25.11 0.18
N PRO A 918 -9.24 -25.36 1.35
CA PRO A 918 -8.77 -26.42 2.25
C PRO A 918 -9.19 -27.84 1.85
N THR A 919 -9.80 -28.08 0.68
CA THR A 919 -10.37 -29.39 0.35
C THR A 919 -9.52 -30.16 -0.66
N ALA A 920 -9.00 -31.32 -0.25
CA ALA A 920 -8.26 -32.24 -1.12
C ALA A 920 -9.10 -33.45 -1.54
N THR A 921 -10.06 -33.88 -0.71
CA THR A 921 -10.95 -35.02 -1.00
C THR A 921 -12.36 -34.82 -0.44
N LEU A 922 -13.34 -35.47 -1.07
CA LEU A 922 -14.69 -35.66 -0.53
C LEU A 922 -14.81 -37.13 -0.10
N GLN A 923 -15.69 -37.41 0.85
CA GLN A 923 -16.15 -38.75 1.20
C GLN A 923 -17.67 -38.75 1.27
N ILE A 924 -18.30 -39.75 0.66
CA ILE A 924 -19.77 -39.91 0.65
C ILE A 924 -20.16 -41.12 1.50
N GLU A 925 -21.01 -40.91 2.50
CA GLU A 925 -21.61 -41.95 3.34
C GLU A 925 -23.14 -41.97 3.18
N PRO A 926 -23.68 -42.88 2.37
CA PRO A 926 -25.12 -43.09 2.25
C PRO A 926 -25.62 -44.06 3.33
N ARG A 927 -26.76 -43.74 3.94
CA ARG A 927 -27.51 -44.60 4.84
C ARG A 927 -28.96 -44.69 4.35
N VAL A 928 -29.38 -45.90 3.99
CA VAL A 928 -30.78 -46.16 3.60
C VAL A 928 -31.61 -46.32 4.86
N GLU A 929 -32.71 -45.59 4.95
CA GLU A 929 -33.70 -45.66 6.03
C GLU A 929 -35.08 -45.97 5.43
N TRP A 930 -36.05 -46.30 6.28
CA TRP A 930 -37.42 -46.54 5.83
C TRP A 930 -37.96 -45.29 5.10
N HIS A 931 -38.30 -45.44 3.81
CA HIS A 931 -38.81 -44.41 2.89
C HIS A 931 -37.86 -43.25 2.54
N ARG A 932 -36.57 -43.32 2.88
CA ARG A 932 -35.61 -42.25 2.55
C ARG A 932 -34.16 -42.73 2.51
N ILE A 933 -33.31 -41.97 1.84
CA ILE A 933 -31.85 -42.10 1.92
C ILE A 933 -31.30 -40.87 2.62
N VAL A 934 -30.48 -41.09 3.65
CA VAL A 934 -29.66 -40.05 4.27
C VAL A 934 -28.29 -40.11 3.63
N ILE A 935 -27.83 -39.00 3.07
CA ILE A 935 -26.53 -38.91 2.42
C ILE A 935 -25.72 -37.90 3.20
N GLU A 936 -24.65 -38.36 3.84
CA GLU A 936 -23.66 -37.51 4.50
C GLU A 936 -22.43 -37.38 3.59
N VAL A 937 -21.99 -36.16 3.38
CA VAL A 937 -20.77 -35.84 2.64
C VAL A 937 -19.80 -35.17 3.58
N THR A 938 -18.61 -35.75 3.69
CA THR A 938 -17.52 -35.23 4.51
C THR A 938 -16.45 -34.65 3.61
N ALA A 939 -16.09 -33.40 3.83
CA ALA A 939 -14.99 -32.74 3.13
C ALA A 939 -13.71 -32.92 3.94
N LEU A 940 -12.62 -33.36 3.31
CA LEU A 940 -11.32 -33.59 3.96
C LEU A 940 -10.19 -32.75 3.33
N ASP A 941 -9.27 -32.31 4.18
CA ASP A 941 -8.03 -31.64 3.76
C ASP A 941 -6.98 -32.64 3.24
N SER A 942 -5.82 -32.13 2.82
CA SER A 942 -4.71 -32.96 2.32
C SER A 942 -4.08 -33.88 3.37
N GLU A 943 -4.40 -33.68 4.65
CA GLU A 943 -3.94 -34.49 5.78
C GLU A 943 -5.05 -35.45 6.28
N GLY A 944 -6.21 -35.48 5.62
CA GLY A 944 -7.32 -36.37 5.96
C GLY A 944 -8.18 -35.88 7.14
N ARG A 945 -8.09 -34.60 7.53
CA ARG A 945 -8.91 -34.00 8.59
C ARG A 945 -10.14 -33.32 8.00
N LEU A 946 -11.19 -33.11 8.81
CA LEU A 946 -12.38 -32.36 8.40
C LEU A 946 -11.99 -30.97 7.88
N ALA A 947 -12.29 -30.72 6.60
CA ALA A 947 -12.06 -29.43 5.99
C ALA A 947 -12.99 -28.37 6.62
N PRO A 948 -12.52 -27.13 6.81
CA PRO A 948 -13.31 -26.04 7.39
C PRO A 948 -14.62 -25.80 6.65
N ASP A 949 -15.59 -25.30 7.41
CA ASP A 949 -16.92 -24.96 6.93
C ASP A 949 -16.87 -23.98 5.77
N SER A 950 -17.80 -24.13 4.82
CA SER A 950 -17.95 -23.35 3.56
C SER A 950 -17.48 -24.00 2.25
N THR A 951 -17.31 -25.33 2.18
CA THR A 951 -17.24 -26.02 0.87
C THR A 951 -18.66 -26.30 0.37
N PRO A 952 -19.21 -25.52 -0.60
CA PRO A 952 -20.52 -25.84 -1.16
C PRO A 952 -20.41 -27.11 -1.99
N VAL A 953 -21.34 -28.01 -1.74
CA VAL A 953 -21.43 -29.32 -2.39
C VAL A 953 -22.80 -29.45 -3.05
N GLN A 954 -22.81 -30.03 -4.25
CA GLN A 954 -24.00 -30.31 -5.03
C GLN A 954 -24.19 -31.83 -5.08
N LEU A 955 -25.40 -32.28 -4.79
CA LEU A 955 -25.79 -33.67 -4.79
C LEU A 955 -26.75 -33.92 -5.95
N ALA A 956 -26.41 -34.88 -6.81
CA ALA A 956 -27.27 -35.41 -7.85
C ALA A 956 -27.46 -36.92 -7.66
N ILE A 957 -28.69 -37.40 -7.88
CA ILE A 957 -29.03 -38.82 -7.74
C ILE A 957 -29.74 -39.27 -9.00
N ARG A 958 -29.32 -40.40 -9.54
CA ARG A 958 -29.96 -41.08 -10.68
C ARG A 958 -30.28 -42.53 -10.32
N GLY A 959 -31.38 -43.06 -10.85
CA GLY A 959 -31.72 -44.47 -10.71
C GLY A 959 -30.91 -45.36 -11.67
N ALA A 960 -31.16 -46.67 -11.61
CA ALA A 960 -30.52 -47.67 -12.47
C ALA A 960 -30.87 -47.48 -13.97
N ASP A 961 -32.00 -46.85 -14.23
CA ASP A 961 -32.48 -46.41 -15.55
C ASP A 961 -31.81 -45.13 -16.07
N GLY A 962 -30.96 -44.48 -15.26
CA GLY A 962 -30.31 -43.21 -15.59
C GLY A 962 -31.16 -41.97 -15.37
N GLU A 963 -32.44 -42.14 -15.00
CA GLU A 963 -33.38 -41.04 -14.74
C GLU A 963 -33.07 -40.34 -13.41
N PRO A 964 -33.18 -38.99 -13.35
CA PRO A 964 -32.90 -38.23 -12.14
C PRO A 964 -33.97 -38.47 -11.07
N ARG A 965 -33.55 -38.86 -9.87
CA ARG A 965 -34.43 -39.06 -8.69
C ARG A 965 -34.68 -37.76 -7.90
N LEU A 966 -33.99 -36.69 -8.29
CA LEU A 966 -34.14 -35.34 -7.78
C LEU A 966 -34.49 -34.42 -8.95
N ALA A 967 -35.54 -33.61 -8.82
CA ALA A 967 -35.95 -32.66 -9.86
C ALA A 967 -34.87 -31.61 -10.19
N ALA A 968 -34.02 -31.29 -9.22
CA ALA A 968 -32.80 -30.50 -9.40
C ALA A 968 -31.71 -30.97 -8.41
N PRO A 969 -30.42 -30.81 -8.73
CA PRO A 969 -29.34 -31.13 -7.79
C PRO A 969 -29.51 -30.35 -6.47
N LEU A 970 -29.49 -31.07 -5.35
CA LEU A 970 -29.59 -30.45 -4.03
C LEU A 970 -28.27 -29.77 -3.69
N ARG A 971 -28.32 -28.47 -3.40
CA ARG A 971 -27.13 -27.68 -3.09
C ARG A 971 -27.06 -27.41 -1.59
N SER A 972 -25.90 -27.65 -0.97
CA SER A 972 -25.62 -27.08 0.35
C SER A 972 -25.12 -25.64 0.18
N ARG A 973 -25.41 -24.77 1.17
CA ARG A 973 -24.76 -23.46 1.27
C ARG A 973 -23.27 -23.58 1.64
N GLY A 974 -22.87 -24.72 2.18
CA GLY A 974 -21.53 -25.09 2.64
C GLY A 974 -21.58 -26.36 3.51
N THR A 975 -20.44 -27.02 3.71
CA THR A 975 -20.24 -28.01 4.78
C THR A 975 -20.25 -27.32 6.15
N ARG A 976 -20.85 -27.95 7.17
CA ARG A 976 -20.94 -27.52 8.58
C ARG A 976 -20.26 -28.57 9.46
N GLY A 977 -19.30 -28.19 10.30
CA GLY A 977 -18.32 -29.11 10.86
C GLY A 977 -17.59 -29.97 9.81
N GLY A 978 -17.37 -29.46 8.60
CA GLY A 978 -16.82 -30.24 7.48
C GLY A 978 -17.77 -31.25 6.84
N ARG A 979 -19.07 -31.25 7.21
CA ARG A 979 -20.07 -32.22 6.75
C ARG A 979 -21.29 -31.56 6.10
N ALA A 980 -21.92 -32.22 5.14
CA ALA A 980 -23.21 -31.84 4.58
C ALA A 980 -24.12 -33.06 4.52
N SER A 981 -25.34 -32.94 5.04
CA SER A 981 -26.30 -34.04 5.04
C SER A 981 -27.56 -33.70 4.24
N TRP A 982 -28.03 -34.62 3.42
CA TRP A 982 -29.33 -34.53 2.77
C TRP A 982 -30.19 -35.73 3.14
N ARG A 983 -31.50 -35.50 3.22
CA ARG A 983 -32.51 -36.55 3.35
C ARG A 983 -33.32 -36.55 2.07
N VAL A 984 -33.21 -37.61 1.28
CA VAL A 984 -33.90 -37.74 -0.01
C VAL A 984 -35.00 -38.77 0.14
N PRO A 985 -36.28 -38.41 -0.07
CA PRO A 985 -37.39 -39.36 0.01
C PRO A 985 -37.30 -40.38 -1.14
N ILE A 986 -37.67 -41.62 -0.85
CA ILE A 986 -37.88 -42.67 -1.87
C ILE A 986 -39.35 -42.59 -2.29
N PRO A 987 -39.68 -42.21 -3.54
CA PRO A 987 -41.06 -42.07 -3.98
C PRO A 987 -41.86 -43.37 -3.82
N ALA A 988 -43.12 -43.26 -3.41
CA ALA A 988 -44.02 -44.40 -3.35
C ALA A 988 -44.24 -44.97 -4.77
N GLY A 989 -43.92 -46.26 -4.97
CA GLY A 989 -43.99 -46.92 -6.28
C GLY A 989 -42.67 -46.98 -7.05
N ASP A 990 -41.56 -46.45 -6.51
CA ASP A 990 -40.24 -46.68 -7.08
C ASP A 990 -39.83 -48.16 -6.89
N PRO A 991 -39.48 -48.90 -7.98
CA PRO A 991 -39.12 -50.31 -7.89
C PRO A 991 -37.82 -50.58 -7.12
N GLY A 992 -37.09 -49.53 -6.73
CA GLY A 992 -35.75 -49.67 -6.16
C GLY A 992 -34.72 -50.07 -7.22
N GLY A 993 -33.51 -50.42 -6.80
CA GLY A 993 -32.38 -50.78 -7.67
C GLY A 993 -31.10 -50.01 -7.34
N ASP A 994 -30.10 -50.09 -8.23
CA ASP A 994 -28.83 -49.39 -8.06
C ASP A 994 -29.00 -47.91 -8.39
N TRP A 995 -28.90 -47.06 -7.37
CA TRP A 995 -28.89 -45.61 -7.53
C TRP A 995 -27.45 -45.10 -7.58
N SER A 996 -27.14 -44.23 -8.54
CA SER A 996 -25.87 -43.52 -8.57
C SER A 996 -26.01 -42.18 -7.86
N ILE A 997 -25.21 -41.96 -6.83
CA ILE A 997 -25.08 -40.72 -6.09
C ILE A 997 -23.82 -40.01 -6.59
N ARG A 998 -23.98 -38.83 -7.16
CA ARG A 998 -22.87 -37.96 -7.60
C ARG A 998 -22.83 -36.72 -6.71
N VAL A 999 -21.68 -36.48 -6.11
CA VAL A 999 -21.41 -35.29 -5.32
C VAL A 999 -20.33 -34.47 -6.02
N GLU A 1000 -20.62 -33.19 -6.23
CA GLU A 1000 -19.69 -32.25 -6.81
C GLU A 1000 -19.38 -31.17 -5.79
N ALA A 1001 -18.11 -30.86 -5.57
CA ALA A 1001 -17.69 -29.61 -4.96
C ALA A 1001 -17.22 -28.69 -6.11
N PRO A 1002 -18.12 -27.98 -6.80
CA PRO A 1002 -17.80 -27.23 -8.02
C PRO A 1002 -16.77 -26.12 -7.77
N LEU A 1003 -16.66 -25.64 -6.54
CA LEU A 1003 -15.61 -24.71 -6.14
C LEU A 1003 -14.25 -25.44 -5.95
N ALA A 1004 -14.22 -26.64 -5.39
CA ALA A 1004 -12.96 -27.37 -5.25
C ALA A 1004 -12.50 -28.06 -6.55
N GLY A 1005 -13.36 -28.12 -7.57
CA GLY A 1005 -13.10 -28.89 -8.80
C GLY A 1005 -13.12 -30.40 -8.58
N LEU A 1006 -13.70 -30.85 -7.47
CA LEU A 1006 -13.76 -32.27 -7.08
C LEU A 1006 -15.12 -32.86 -7.46
N THR A 1007 -15.10 -34.08 -7.98
CA THR A 1007 -16.31 -34.89 -8.25
C THR A 1007 -16.10 -36.28 -7.67
N GLU A 1008 -17.10 -36.77 -6.95
CA GLU A 1008 -17.11 -38.12 -6.42
C GLU A 1008 -18.44 -38.80 -6.77
N VAL A 1009 -18.38 -40.07 -7.15
CA VAL A 1009 -19.54 -40.85 -7.58
C VAL A 1009 -19.54 -42.17 -6.83
N LEU A 1010 -20.69 -42.51 -6.24
CA LEU A 1010 -20.93 -43.72 -5.47
C LEU A 1010 -22.21 -44.39 -5.93
N SER A 1011 -22.21 -45.73 -6.05
CA SER A 1011 -23.42 -46.51 -6.30
C SER A 1011 -23.98 -47.08 -5.00
N VAL A 1012 -25.30 -47.05 -4.84
CA VAL A 1012 -26.02 -47.55 -3.66
C VAL A 1012 -27.22 -48.36 -4.09
N GLN A 1013 -27.36 -49.57 -3.53
CA GLN A 1013 -28.53 -50.39 -3.80
C GLN A 1013 -29.68 -50.03 -2.88
N VAL A 1014 -30.84 -49.71 -3.46
CA VAL A 1014 -32.04 -49.23 -2.75
C VAL A 1014 -33.16 -50.26 -2.88
N ALA A 1015 -33.65 -50.81 -1.77
CA ALA A 1015 -34.75 -51.76 -1.78
C ALA A 1015 -36.11 -51.03 -1.84
N SER A 1016 -37.05 -51.54 -2.64
CA SER A 1016 -38.42 -51.01 -2.70
C SER A 1016 -39.13 -51.18 -1.35
N PRO A 1017 -39.86 -50.17 -0.85
CA PRO A 1017 -40.70 -50.32 0.33
C PRO A 1017 -41.93 -51.17 -0.02
N ALA A 1018 -41.80 -52.49 -0.01
CA ALA A 1018 -42.93 -53.41 -0.11
C ALA A 1018 -43.75 -53.40 1.19
N LYS A 1019 -45.06 -53.67 1.05
CA LYS A 1019 -46.15 -53.55 2.05
C LYS A 1019 -46.04 -54.38 3.36
N SER A 1020 -44.88 -54.89 3.77
CA SER A 1020 -44.77 -55.76 4.97
C SER A 1020 -44.02 -55.10 6.13
N HIS A 1021 -44.56 -55.26 7.33
CA HIS A 1021 -44.11 -54.70 8.62
C HIS A 1021 -42.74 -55.19 9.15
N ASP A 1022 -41.94 -55.88 8.35
CA ASP A 1022 -40.63 -56.39 8.78
C ASP A 1022 -39.49 -55.45 8.34
N SER A 1023 -38.60 -55.16 9.29
CA SER A 1023 -37.48 -54.22 9.14
C SER A 1023 -36.63 -54.52 7.90
N PRO A 1024 -36.42 -53.55 6.98
CA PRO A 1024 -35.53 -53.76 5.84
C PRO A 1024 -34.08 -53.74 6.32
N VAL A 1025 -33.39 -54.87 6.22
CA VAL A 1025 -31.92 -54.94 6.30
C VAL A 1025 -31.37 -54.51 4.94
N ALA A 1026 -30.96 -53.24 4.83
CA ALA A 1026 -30.29 -52.73 3.64
C ALA A 1026 -28.84 -53.22 3.60
N ARG A 1027 -28.41 -53.83 2.48
CA ARG A 1027 -27.00 -54.16 2.20
C ARG A 1027 -26.38 -53.00 1.40
N VAL A 1028 -25.35 -52.36 1.94
CA VAL A 1028 -24.50 -51.42 1.20
C VAL A 1028 -23.35 -52.20 0.59
N ASP A 1029 -23.40 -52.47 -0.71
CA ASP A 1029 -22.28 -53.11 -1.42
C ASP A 1029 -21.27 -52.03 -1.84
N ARG A 1030 -20.09 -52.00 -1.20
CA ARG A 1030 -19.02 -50.99 -1.42
C ARG A 1030 -18.14 -51.26 -2.66
N THR A 1031 -18.65 -51.98 -3.66
CA THR A 1031 -17.77 -52.76 -4.57
C THR A 1031 -17.22 -52.02 -5.80
N ARG A 1032 -17.57 -50.75 -6.08
CA ARG A 1032 -16.90 -49.97 -7.14
C ARG A 1032 -16.74 -48.48 -6.80
N ILE A 1033 -15.59 -48.13 -6.23
CA ILE A 1033 -15.08 -46.75 -6.20
C ILE A 1033 -14.35 -46.52 -7.53
N THR A 1034 -14.90 -45.65 -8.39
CA THR A 1034 -14.16 -45.17 -9.58
C THR A 1034 -13.81 -43.70 -9.34
N THR A 1035 -12.62 -43.44 -8.82
CA THR A 1035 -12.10 -42.07 -8.69
C THR A 1035 -11.65 -41.59 -10.07
N VAL A 1036 -12.45 -40.74 -10.72
CA VAL A 1036 -12.01 -40.02 -11.92
C VAL A 1036 -11.39 -38.70 -11.43
N ARG A 1037 -10.05 -38.64 -11.48
CA ARG A 1037 -9.27 -37.43 -11.16
C ARG A 1037 -9.19 -36.48 -12.34
#